data_AF-A0A6I1E110-F1
#
_entry.id   AF-A0A6I1E110-F1
#
_cell.length_a   1.000
_cell.length_b   1.000
_cell.length_c   1.000
_cell.angle_alpha   90.00
_cell.angle_beta   90.00
_cell.angle_gamma   90.00
#
_symmetry.space_group_name_H-M   'P 1'
#
loop_
_entity.id
_entity.type
_entity.pdbx_description
1 polymer ?
#
loop_
_entity_poly.entity_id
_entity_poly.type
_entity_poly.pdbx_seq_one_letter_code
_entity_poly.pdbx_strand_id
1 'polypeptide(L)'
;MSKYQFLFIICLCSSIRLFADTVLEPWTYSENFEDRALGAWASYPLWQDTAYDPNFRIDEMVPGDPNISIVQKVTPYTHVDNYAGAQKLLDMYLTSRSKIKFRYYVKTHLAPEFIKVRFAAGELGKLDVTIPAPKTNTWEWVTVDFNDVIKENPGIMNKEQVKIYALAILTKIPKADPKMPFYLGLDDIVFEGERDMVFRFSEPTMHKLPEYKPFIPEKPYHYGDEFKLKGEWPLQATKVQLELVSYTDREHVVYKGRLSKKNGLWTLSSMKLSFPDGLYLGKLTAYQGSKQLSDTEFTIHIAPKVSKIDGVHPRLLYDDEKKKWIQERFKQPQFEKVYNDIAKKAREEREKVPVESLVFDLDQFPDEDWLPTWSAWGSHIYSTDGALRMNAMAYTFHGDKEAGMYVKNVLLKLSEWPNWGHPWQIKRGRFSEHRTGSWSHRVAEAYDLTYDLMTDEESSKIRKAIIDNIVKGSFRTYVYNDNITSNTSNWLGMISGGAMMSMAAIYGDGPDVENLEPYFTGTMMKYYEFITKVTDSNDGSWGEGLGYNNYTFSNMGYSVPSLKNVFNIDLSAPLIGTYNEYIWGGIIKDRHWFEYGDSGGNMNPATNWAFLLDMQKEPRLGWFYNYLKKGGYIESNTQASNGDSGIKEGTSAGENETIQDVFYDTKNVKEDSPFDESPVKMFKNVGTTVFKSGWEKDDFVFVMRTGAFYNHQHLDQGSFWLADRGNIFIEERHLKNSNYYDDPLYQPWLTQPVGHSTILIDGNHQSQRVGDPLNFAPGFDDHAFIDQFLDGKKAAFSAGDIGRLYWGKVKSLTRNVVYLKPRTLLMLDIAVPNEEDHDVTLLYQTLRLEDIKADKEASSITKGGSSLNIVHLSPSVMDVEAVETPHYLKTLLNVRPLEREGMLTVTARTQGKPLVMANVLSVTDEGSMPDVDVQTHDGFVSGTIEGNKIAFTTEPGQIYSVEEMETDAVSVVWDNGVTFVASATIFSKNGHNLLKSDLPMTFEVSGQQIKFYRSSEGKVTLGVSKRPSSVKINGKRVKNYTYKNSEKTIELSLPQGEGVIVTE
;
A
#
# COMPACT_ATOMS: atom_id res chain seq x y z
N MET A 1 68.74 17.76 -12.94
CA MET A 1 69.52 17.47 -11.72
C MET A 1 68.64 17.76 -10.51
N SER A 2 68.51 16.78 -9.60
CA SER A 2 68.03 16.89 -8.20
C SER A 2 66.59 17.37 -7.94
N LYS A 3 65.59 16.47 -7.95
CA LYS A 3 64.98 15.72 -6.81
C LYS A 3 64.16 16.57 -5.82
N TYR A 4 62.84 16.64 -6.03
CA TYR A 4 61.80 16.64 -4.99
C TYR A 4 60.52 16.00 -5.56
N GLN A 5 60.17 14.82 -5.05
CA GLN A 5 58.91 14.11 -5.33
C GLN A 5 57.85 14.62 -4.35
N PHE A 6 56.75 15.19 -4.87
CA PHE A 6 55.49 15.31 -4.14
C PHE A 6 54.51 14.29 -4.73
N LEU A 7 54.18 13.28 -3.94
CA LEU A 7 53.08 12.35 -4.20
C LEU A 7 51.82 12.98 -3.59
N PHE A 8 50.89 13.44 -4.43
CA PHE A 8 49.53 13.78 -4.00
C PHE A 8 48.70 12.50 -4.09
N ILE A 9 48.38 11.89 -2.94
CA ILE A 9 47.41 10.79 -2.86
C ILE A 9 46.01 11.41 -2.88
N ILE A 10 45.24 11.03 -3.90
CA ILE A 10 43.85 11.41 -4.13
C ILE A 10 42.96 10.58 -3.21
N CYS A 11 42.14 11.24 -2.38
CA CYS A 11 41.02 10.62 -1.67
C CYS A 11 39.94 10.20 -2.67
N LEU A 12 39.89 8.90 -2.98
CA LEU A 12 38.71 8.24 -3.52
C LEU A 12 37.72 8.01 -2.37
N CYS A 13 36.61 8.76 -2.34
CA CYS A 13 35.40 8.33 -1.63
C CYS A 13 34.68 7.31 -2.50
N SER A 14 35.14 6.06 -2.45
CA SER A 14 34.37 4.91 -2.88
C SER A 14 33.30 4.62 -1.83
N SER A 15 32.09 4.33 -2.29
CA SER A 15 30.98 3.77 -1.52
C SER A 15 31.40 2.48 -0.85
N ILE A 16 31.75 2.57 0.43
CA ILE A 16 32.00 1.41 1.28
C ILE A 16 30.67 0.99 1.88
N ARG A 17 29.92 0.10 1.19
CA ARG A 17 29.04 -0.84 1.90
C ARG A 17 29.92 -2.01 2.33
N LEU A 18 30.63 -1.82 3.45
CA LEU A 18 31.13 -2.95 4.24
C LEU A 18 29.93 -3.50 4.97
N PHE A 19 29.43 -4.68 4.59
CA PHE A 19 28.68 -5.49 5.54
C PHE A 19 29.63 -5.73 6.71
N ALA A 20 29.41 -5.04 7.82
CA ALA A 20 30.09 -5.34 9.06
C ALA A 20 29.56 -6.71 9.50
N ASP A 21 30.44 -7.70 9.72
CA ASP A 21 30.02 -8.93 10.40
C ASP A 21 29.49 -8.49 11.77
N THR A 22 28.16 -8.51 11.91
CA THR A 22 27.48 -8.27 13.19
C THR A 22 27.80 -9.43 14.12
N VAL A 23 27.91 -9.13 15.41
CA VAL A 23 28.12 -10.17 16.41
C VAL A 23 26.76 -10.81 16.70
N LEU A 24 26.64 -12.10 16.44
CA LEU A 24 25.41 -12.85 16.61
C LEU A 24 25.35 -13.62 17.94
N GLU A 25 24.14 -13.94 18.40
CA GLU A 25 23.89 -14.89 19.48
C GLU A 25 22.89 -15.97 19.04
N PRO A 26 23.02 -17.23 19.52
CA PRO A 26 22.01 -18.26 19.26
C PRO A 26 20.62 -17.83 19.73
N TRP A 27 19.61 -18.11 18.93
CA TRP A 27 18.22 -17.84 19.24
C TRP A 27 17.31 -18.88 18.62
N THR A 28 16.22 -19.20 19.33
CA THR A 28 15.20 -20.13 18.86
C THR A 28 13.86 -19.41 18.83
N TYR A 29 13.23 -19.39 17.66
CA TYR A 29 11.81 -19.08 17.53
C TYR A 29 11.00 -20.37 17.58
N SER A 30 9.86 -20.36 18.26
CA SER A 30 8.96 -21.51 18.34
C SER A 30 7.51 -21.05 18.39
N GLU A 31 6.63 -21.76 17.69
CA GLU A 31 5.19 -21.54 17.69
C GLU A 31 4.45 -22.89 17.63
N ASN A 32 3.49 -23.07 18.53
CA ASN A 32 2.66 -24.27 18.64
C ASN A 32 1.16 -23.95 18.64
N PHE A 33 0.79 -22.67 18.54
CA PHE A 33 -0.59 -22.20 18.36
C PHE A 33 -1.59 -22.58 19.48
N GLU A 34 -1.16 -23.23 20.56
CA GLU A 34 -2.01 -23.75 21.64
C GLU A 34 -2.75 -22.65 22.43
N ASP A 35 -2.32 -21.39 22.31
CA ASP A 35 -3.00 -20.23 22.90
C ASP A 35 -4.10 -19.63 21.98
N ARG A 36 -4.35 -20.26 20.82
CA ARG A 36 -5.28 -19.84 19.76
C ARG A 36 -4.92 -18.50 19.09
N ALA A 37 -3.69 -18.02 19.24
CA ALA A 37 -3.20 -16.82 18.57
C ALA A 37 -2.54 -17.14 17.22
N LEU A 38 -2.68 -16.23 16.25
CA LEU A 38 -2.02 -16.37 14.95
C LEU A 38 -0.50 -16.14 15.01
N GLY A 39 0.04 -15.51 16.06
CA GLY A 39 1.50 -15.33 16.22
C GLY A 39 2.19 -14.58 15.07
N ALA A 40 1.52 -13.60 14.47
CA ALA A 40 1.94 -12.87 13.27
C ALA A 40 2.20 -13.74 12.04
N TRP A 41 1.46 -14.85 11.92
CA TRP A 41 1.35 -15.61 10.68
C TRP A 41 0.19 -15.09 9.83
N ALA A 42 0.41 -15.00 8.53
CA ALA A 42 -0.61 -14.67 7.54
C ALA A 42 -0.59 -15.68 6.38
N SER A 43 -1.68 -15.78 5.63
CA SER A 43 -1.73 -16.60 4.41
C SER A 43 -0.66 -16.17 3.39
N TYR A 44 -0.12 -17.12 2.65
CA TYR A 44 0.80 -16.87 1.54
C TYR A 44 0.43 -17.71 0.31
N PRO A 45 0.04 -17.09 -0.83
CA PRO A 45 -0.16 -15.65 -1.02
C PRO A 45 -1.19 -15.06 -0.06
N LEU A 46 -1.07 -13.76 0.21
CA LEU A 46 -2.01 -13.04 1.07
C LEU A 46 -3.41 -13.06 0.45
N TRP A 47 -4.41 -12.99 1.33
CA TRP A 47 -5.78 -12.73 0.92
C TRP A 47 -5.95 -11.28 0.46
N GLN A 48 -6.98 -11.03 -0.37
CA GLN A 48 -7.23 -9.71 -0.95
C GLN A 48 -7.52 -8.63 0.12
N ASP A 49 -8.34 -8.96 1.11
CA ASP A 49 -8.46 -8.21 2.36
C ASP A 49 -7.55 -8.84 3.42
N THR A 50 -6.37 -8.26 3.58
CA THR A 50 -5.34 -8.69 4.52
C THR A 50 -5.75 -8.58 5.99
N ALA A 51 -6.85 -7.88 6.31
CA ALA A 51 -7.42 -7.84 7.66
C ALA A 51 -8.52 -8.89 7.88
N TYR A 52 -9.12 -9.38 6.80
CA TYR A 52 -10.21 -10.33 6.85
C TYR A 52 -10.01 -11.49 5.86
N ASP A 53 -9.19 -12.46 6.27
CA ASP A 53 -9.14 -13.78 5.65
C ASP A 53 -10.07 -14.75 6.42
N PRO A 54 -11.23 -15.15 5.87
CA PRO A 54 -12.13 -16.12 6.49
C PRO A 54 -11.62 -17.56 6.37
N ASN A 55 -10.63 -17.79 5.53
CA ASN A 55 -10.10 -19.11 5.19
C ASN A 55 -8.79 -19.44 5.91
N PHE A 56 -8.24 -18.53 6.73
CA PHE A 56 -7.00 -18.71 7.47
C PHE A 56 -7.23 -18.49 8.98
N ARG A 57 -7.01 -19.52 9.79
CA ARG A 57 -7.28 -19.48 11.25
C ARG A 57 -6.46 -20.49 12.04
N ILE A 58 -6.46 -20.35 13.37
CA ILE A 58 -5.98 -21.40 14.28
C ILE A 58 -7.14 -22.30 14.68
N ASP A 59 -7.04 -23.59 14.39
CA ASP A 59 -8.10 -24.56 14.65
C ASP A 59 -7.59 -26.02 14.63
N GLU A 60 -8.47 -26.97 14.93
CA GLU A 60 -8.24 -28.39 14.68
C GLU A 60 -8.22 -28.67 13.18
N MET A 61 -7.18 -29.37 12.69
CA MET A 61 -7.07 -29.73 11.26
C MET A 61 -8.03 -30.85 10.87
N VAL A 62 -8.16 -31.86 11.74
CA VAL A 62 -9.23 -32.85 11.69
C VAL A 62 -9.93 -32.94 13.06
N PRO A 63 -11.25 -33.20 13.10
CA PRO A 63 -11.98 -33.27 14.36
C PRO A 63 -11.36 -34.26 15.36
N GLY A 64 -11.12 -33.80 16.58
CA GLY A 64 -10.50 -34.59 17.64
C GLY A 64 -8.98 -34.67 17.58
N ASP A 65 -8.34 -33.87 16.72
CA ASP A 65 -6.90 -33.63 16.83
C ASP A 65 -6.57 -33.07 18.23
N PRO A 66 -5.53 -33.58 18.91
CA PRO A 66 -5.19 -33.16 20.26
C PRO A 66 -4.58 -31.75 20.33
N ASN A 67 -4.11 -31.24 19.20
CA ASN A 67 -3.38 -29.98 19.06
C ASN A 67 -4.12 -29.08 18.07
N ILE A 68 -3.96 -27.77 18.23
CA ILE A 68 -4.49 -26.77 17.30
C ILE A 68 -3.38 -26.22 16.42
N SER A 69 -3.71 -25.87 15.18
CA SER A 69 -2.74 -25.57 14.14
C SER A 69 -3.21 -24.42 13.26
N ILE A 70 -2.31 -23.85 12.47
CA ILE A 70 -2.75 -23.04 11.33
C ILE A 70 -3.54 -23.96 10.40
N VAL A 71 -4.75 -23.55 10.06
CA VAL A 71 -5.60 -24.18 9.04
C VAL A 71 -5.91 -23.13 7.97
N GLN A 72 -5.40 -23.37 6.77
CA GLN A 72 -5.80 -22.63 5.57
C GLN A 72 -6.70 -23.49 4.70
N LYS A 73 -7.90 -22.99 4.38
CA LYS A 73 -8.78 -23.55 3.35
C LYS A 73 -8.51 -22.86 2.02
N VAL A 74 -8.38 -23.62 0.94
CA VAL A 74 -8.35 -23.05 -0.42
C VAL A 74 -9.47 -23.67 -1.23
N THR A 75 -10.27 -22.80 -1.86
CA THR A 75 -11.36 -23.19 -2.75
C THR A 75 -10.96 -22.78 -4.17
N PRO A 76 -10.57 -23.73 -5.03
CA PRO A 76 -10.27 -23.42 -6.42
C PRO A 76 -11.52 -22.87 -7.13
N TYR A 77 -11.36 -21.84 -7.95
CA TYR A 77 -12.46 -21.29 -8.76
C TYR A 77 -12.55 -21.89 -10.16
N THR A 78 -11.39 -22.28 -10.71
CA THR A 78 -11.24 -22.87 -12.04
C THR A 78 -10.23 -24.03 -11.99
N HIS A 79 -10.20 -24.86 -13.02
CA HIS A 79 -9.33 -26.05 -13.08
C HIS A 79 -7.87 -25.71 -13.41
N VAL A 80 -7.20 -25.01 -12.49
CA VAL A 80 -5.87 -24.42 -12.66
C VAL A 80 -5.00 -24.65 -11.42
N ASP A 81 -3.69 -24.39 -11.54
CA ASP A 81 -2.76 -24.53 -10.41
C ASP A 81 -3.18 -23.60 -9.27
N ASN A 82 -3.27 -24.14 -8.05
CA ASN A 82 -3.62 -23.39 -6.85
C ASN A 82 -2.57 -23.58 -5.77
N TYR A 83 -2.47 -22.61 -4.87
CA TYR A 83 -1.44 -22.55 -3.84
C TYR A 83 -2.05 -22.29 -2.48
N ALA A 84 -1.45 -22.87 -1.45
CA ALA A 84 -1.73 -22.59 -0.05
C ALA A 84 -0.40 -22.40 0.68
N GLY A 85 -0.36 -21.57 1.70
CA GLY A 85 0.83 -21.31 2.47
C GLY A 85 0.60 -20.35 3.62
N ALA A 86 1.63 -20.22 4.45
CA ALA A 86 1.69 -19.24 5.52
C ALA A 86 3.05 -18.53 5.49
N GLN A 87 3.07 -17.25 5.84
CA GLN A 87 4.28 -16.44 5.97
C GLN A 87 4.35 -15.71 7.30
N LYS A 88 5.58 -15.43 7.75
CA LYS A 88 5.91 -14.64 8.94
C LYS A 88 7.20 -13.83 8.74
N LEU A 89 7.23 -12.61 9.24
CA LEU A 89 8.48 -11.85 9.36
C LEU A 89 9.39 -12.49 10.42
N LEU A 90 10.65 -12.72 10.06
CA LEU A 90 11.62 -13.44 10.88
C LEU A 90 13.01 -12.84 10.65
N ASP A 91 13.39 -11.87 11.49
CA ASP A 91 14.71 -11.21 11.46
C ASP A 91 15.74 -12.08 12.18
N MET A 92 16.37 -12.99 11.44
CA MET A 92 17.35 -13.95 11.93
C MET A 92 18.46 -14.20 10.92
N TYR A 93 19.43 -15.03 11.27
CA TYR A 93 20.53 -15.45 10.42
C TYR A 93 20.53 -16.97 10.28
N LEU A 94 20.66 -17.42 9.04
CA LEU A 94 21.02 -18.79 8.69
C LEU A 94 22.54 -18.96 8.85
N THR A 95 22.94 -19.97 9.61
CA THR A 95 24.35 -20.38 9.83
C THR A 95 24.44 -21.90 9.73
N SER A 96 25.65 -22.47 9.84
CA SER A 96 25.85 -23.92 9.89
C SER A 96 25.09 -24.66 11.00
N ARG A 97 24.55 -23.94 12.01
CA ARG A 97 23.72 -24.49 13.09
C ARG A 97 22.23 -24.34 12.83
N SER A 98 21.84 -23.63 11.78
CA SER A 98 20.45 -23.30 11.54
C SER A 98 19.65 -24.50 11.08
N LYS A 99 18.46 -24.60 11.64
CA LYS A 99 17.51 -25.67 11.36
C LYS A 99 16.09 -25.17 11.56
N ILE A 100 15.21 -25.51 10.64
CA ILE A 100 13.76 -25.41 10.83
C ILE A 100 13.16 -26.81 10.94
N LYS A 101 12.29 -26.99 11.93
CA LYS A 101 11.48 -28.19 12.11
C LYS A 101 10.02 -27.77 12.24
N PHE A 102 9.13 -28.46 11.54
CA PHE A 102 7.69 -28.27 11.64
C PHE A 102 6.98 -29.54 11.21
N ARG A 103 5.67 -29.64 11.47
CA ARG A 103 4.82 -30.64 10.83
C ARG A 103 3.79 -29.98 9.93
N TYR A 104 3.39 -30.70 8.89
CA TYR A 104 2.36 -30.25 7.97
C TYR A 104 1.28 -31.32 7.78
N TYR A 105 0.10 -30.88 7.36
CA TYR A 105 -0.99 -31.73 6.90
C TYR A 105 -1.57 -31.15 5.61
N VAL A 106 -1.56 -31.90 4.49
CA VAL A 106 -2.27 -31.49 3.26
C VAL A 106 -3.51 -32.35 3.09
N LYS A 107 -4.69 -31.78 3.35
CA LYS A 107 -5.99 -32.48 3.24
C LYS A 107 -6.55 -32.30 1.83
N THR A 108 -6.41 -33.33 1.00
CA THR A 108 -6.78 -33.31 -0.42
C THR A 108 -6.79 -34.72 -1.01
N HIS A 109 -7.50 -34.91 -2.12
CA HIS A 109 -7.40 -36.13 -2.95
C HIS A 109 -6.46 -35.97 -4.16
N LEU A 110 -6.01 -34.74 -4.45
CA LEU A 110 -5.04 -34.47 -5.52
C LEU A 110 -3.61 -34.62 -4.99
N ALA A 111 -2.68 -35.03 -5.85
CA ALA A 111 -1.27 -35.09 -5.49
C ALA A 111 -0.69 -33.66 -5.49
N PRO A 112 -0.22 -33.15 -4.34
CA PRO A 112 0.51 -31.88 -4.32
C PRO A 112 1.85 -32.05 -5.03
N GLU A 113 2.30 -31.00 -5.71
CA GLU A 113 3.59 -31.03 -6.42
C GLU A 113 4.76 -30.93 -5.43
N PHE A 114 4.64 -30.02 -4.45
CA PHE A 114 5.67 -29.79 -3.43
C PHE A 114 5.09 -29.19 -2.15
N ILE A 115 5.84 -29.35 -1.05
CA ILE A 115 5.92 -28.36 0.04
C ILE A 115 7.24 -27.62 -0.13
N LYS A 116 7.25 -26.30 0.06
CA LYS A 116 8.43 -25.46 -0.10
C LYS A 116 8.64 -24.63 1.16
N VAL A 117 9.85 -24.69 1.69
CA VAL A 117 10.33 -23.77 2.74
C VAL A 117 11.08 -22.64 2.03
N ARG A 118 10.68 -21.40 2.28
CA ARG A 118 11.19 -20.22 1.59
C ARG A 118 11.64 -19.18 2.58
N PHE A 119 12.85 -18.64 2.37
CA PHE A 119 13.39 -17.53 3.16
C PHE A 119 13.55 -16.28 2.30
N ALA A 120 13.16 -15.12 2.84
CA ALA A 120 13.48 -13.81 2.25
C ALA A 120 14.89 -13.40 2.68
N ALA A 121 15.86 -13.31 1.76
CA ALA A 121 17.28 -13.14 2.08
C ALA A 121 17.88 -11.83 1.52
N GLY A 122 17.09 -10.75 1.47
CA GLY A 122 17.55 -9.43 1.03
C GLY A 122 18.04 -9.42 -0.42
N GLU A 123 19.26 -8.92 -0.64
CA GLU A 123 19.88 -8.85 -1.98
C GLU A 123 20.09 -10.24 -2.62
N LEU A 124 19.99 -11.33 -1.86
CA LEU A 124 20.06 -12.71 -2.38
C LEU A 124 18.71 -13.22 -2.89
N GLY A 125 17.62 -12.45 -2.72
CA GLY A 125 16.28 -12.84 -3.13
C GLY A 125 15.67 -13.94 -2.26
N LYS A 126 14.95 -14.87 -2.89
CA LYS A 126 14.28 -15.99 -2.22
C LYS A 126 15.20 -17.20 -2.19
N LEU A 127 15.39 -17.78 -1.00
CA LEU A 127 16.09 -19.05 -0.82
C LEU A 127 15.06 -20.15 -0.59
N ASP A 128 14.91 -21.06 -1.55
CA ASP A 128 13.90 -22.11 -1.53
C ASP A 128 14.53 -23.46 -1.18
N VAL A 129 13.83 -24.26 -0.39
CA VAL A 129 14.08 -25.70 -0.24
C VAL A 129 12.79 -26.44 -0.58
N THR A 130 12.87 -27.32 -1.58
CA THR A 130 11.70 -28.00 -2.14
C THR A 130 11.61 -29.44 -1.63
N ILE A 131 10.48 -29.78 -1.01
CA ILE A 131 10.11 -31.14 -0.62
C ILE A 131 9.11 -31.66 -1.66
N PRO A 132 9.54 -32.49 -2.62
CA PRO A 132 8.69 -32.94 -3.71
C PRO A 132 7.69 -34.00 -3.25
N ALA A 133 6.54 -34.07 -3.92
CA ALA A 133 5.51 -35.11 -3.74
C ALA A 133 5.16 -35.39 -2.25
N PRO A 134 4.73 -34.36 -1.48
CA PRO A 134 4.40 -34.51 -0.07
C PRO A 134 3.22 -35.47 0.11
N LYS A 135 3.27 -36.30 1.15
CA LYS A 135 2.13 -37.15 1.52
C LYS A 135 0.93 -36.30 1.92
N THR A 136 -0.27 -36.83 1.70
CA THR A 136 -1.54 -36.18 2.00
C THR A 136 -2.30 -36.91 3.10
N ASN A 137 -3.25 -36.21 3.72
CA ASN A 137 -4.20 -36.76 4.70
C ASN A 137 -3.55 -37.42 5.94
N THR A 138 -2.39 -36.92 6.34
CA THR A 138 -1.70 -37.32 7.58
C THR A 138 -0.73 -36.21 7.99
N TRP A 139 -0.38 -36.17 9.27
CA TRP A 139 0.64 -35.25 9.81
C TRP A 139 2.04 -35.79 9.51
N GLU A 140 2.86 -35.02 8.82
CA GLU A 140 4.24 -35.39 8.48
C GLU A 140 5.24 -34.36 9.02
N TRP A 141 6.36 -34.84 9.54
CA TRP A 141 7.44 -34.00 10.04
C TRP A 141 8.42 -33.63 8.92
N VAL A 142 8.81 -32.36 8.91
CA VAL A 142 9.85 -31.83 8.04
C VAL A 142 10.98 -31.28 8.90
N THR A 143 12.21 -31.46 8.43
CA THR A 143 13.39 -30.78 8.93
C THR A 143 14.18 -30.29 7.73
N VAL A 144 14.51 -29.00 7.73
CA VAL A 144 15.40 -28.39 6.74
C VAL A 144 16.56 -27.77 7.51
N ASP A 145 17.78 -28.18 7.20
CA ASP A 145 18.99 -27.60 7.77
C ASP A 145 19.73 -26.70 6.78
N PHE A 146 20.79 -26.03 7.25
CA PHE A 146 21.55 -25.11 6.41
C PHE A 146 22.20 -25.77 5.18
N ASN A 147 22.56 -27.06 5.25
CA ASN A 147 23.12 -27.76 4.10
C ASN A 147 22.06 -28.01 3.02
N ASP A 148 20.81 -28.28 3.42
CA ASP A 148 19.69 -28.37 2.48
C ASP A 148 19.47 -27.04 1.75
N VAL A 149 19.56 -25.92 2.48
CA VAL A 149 19.46 -24.57 1.88
C VAL A 149 20.60 -24.33 0.89
N ILE A 150 21.85 -24.64 1.24
CA ILE A 150 23.00 -24.50 0.33
C ILE A 150 22.84 -25.36 -0.93
N LYS A 151 22.34 -26.59 -0.77
CA LYS A 151 22.19 -27.55 -1.87
C LYS A 151 21.24 -27.03 -2.95
N GLU A 152 20.12 -26.46 -2.54
CA GLU A 152 19.12 -25.89 -3.45
C GLU A 152 19.48 -24.46 -3.91
N ASN A 153 20.35 -23.77 -3.16
CA ASN A 153 20.75 -22.39 -3.42
C ASN A 153 22.28 -22.25 -3.47
N PRO A 154 22.96 -22.77 -4.51
CA PRO A 154 24.42 -22.84 -4.56
C PRO A 154 25.12 -21.46 -4.49
N GLY A 155 24.40 -20.38 -4.80
CA GLY A 155 24.88 -18.99 -4.67
C GLY A 155 25.30 -18.59 -3.25
N ILE A 156 24.91 -19.34 -2.22
CA ILE A 156 25.30 -19.09 -0.83
C ILE A 156 26.33 -20.07 -0.27
N MET A 157 26.86 -21.00 -1.07
CA MET A 157 27.76 -22.08 -0.62
C MET A 157 28.99 -21.60 0.19
N ASN A 158 29.51 -20.41 -0.14
CA ASN A 158 30.69 -19.84 0.52
C ASN A 158 30.35 -18.81 1.61
N LYS A 159 29.09 -18.71 2.03
CA LYS A 159 28.66 -17.77 3.07
C LYS A 159 28.61 -18.49 4.42
N GLU A 160 29.29 -17.92 5.41
CA GLU A 160 29.25 -18.41 6.80
C GLU A 160 27.93 -18.07 7.50
N GLN A 161 27.30 -16.97 7.09
CA GLN A 161 26.02 -16.49 7.60
C GLN A 161 25.20 -15.81 6.50
N VAL A 162 23.89 -15.99 6.53
CA VAL A 162 22.92 -15.34 5.62
C VAL A 162 21.80 -14.72 6.43
N LYS A 163 21.62 -13.40 6.34
CA LYS A 163 20.49 -12.72 6.98
C LYS A 163 19.19 -13.08 6.27
N ILE A 164 18.17 -13.43 7.05
CA ILE A 164 16.81 -13.65 6.58
C ILE A 164 15.87 -12.64 7.26
N TYR A 165 14.81 -12.28 6.55
CA TYR A 165 13.83 -11.27 6.97
C TYR A 165 12.42 -11.85 7.10
N ALA A 166 12.14 -12.97 6.45
CA ALA A 166 10.87 -13.66 6.51
C ALA A 166 11.04 -15.15 6.19
N LEU A 167 10.06 -15.93 6.65
CA LEU A 167 9.87 -17.34 6.38
C LEU A 167 8.49 -17.52 5.75
N ALA A 168 8.40 -18.35 4.71
CA ALA A 168 7.14 -18.84 4.16
C ALA A 168 7.19 -20.35 3.95
N ILE A 169 6.05 -21.02 4.17
CA ILE A 169 5.83 -22.43 3.83
C ILE A 169 4.69 -22.49 2.83
N LEU A 170 4.92 -23.07 1.65
CA LEU A 170 3.99 -23.05 0.51
C LEU A 170 3.79 -24.47 -0.05
N THR A 171 2.55 -24.82 -0.41
CA THR A 171 2.20 -26.00 -1.20
C THR A 171 1.58 -25.59 -2.53
N LYS A 172 1.83 -26.39 -3.57
CA LYS A 172 1.17 -26.26 -4.88
C LYS A 172 0.30 -27.49 -5.16
N ILE A 173 -0.96 -27.25 -5.51
CA ILE A 173 -1.89 -28.26 -6.04
C ILE A 173 -2.05 -27.99 -7.54
N PRO A 174 -1.45 -28.80 -8.42
CA PRO A 174 -1.58 -28.61 -9.86
C PRO A 174 -3.00 -28.93 -10.31
N LYS A 175 -3.54 -28.14 -11.24
CA LYS A 175 -4.88 -28.34 -11.84
C LYS A 175 -5.95 -28.67 -10.80
N ALA A 176 -6.10 -27.82 -9.79
CA ALA A 176 -7.01 -28.07 -8.68
C ALA A 176 -8.47 -28.21 -9.15
N ASP A 177 -9.29 -28.96 -8.42
CA ASP A 177 -10.71 -29.18 -8.77
C ASP A 177 -11.60 -28.15 -8.05
N PRO A 178 -12.35 -27.29 -8.76
CA PRO A 178 -13.26 -26.34 -8.14
C PRO A 178 -14.35 -26.95 -7.27
N LYS A 179 -14.65 -28.25 -7.48
CA LYS A 179 -15.63 -28.98 -6.67
C LYS A 179 -15.05 -29.53 -5.37
N MET A 180 -13.75 -29.38 -5.15
CA MET A 180 -13.04 -29.97 -4.02
C MET A 180 -12.05 -28.99 -3.37
N PRO A 181 -12.49 -28.24 -2.35
CA PRO A 181 -11.57 -27.46 -1.53
C PRO A 181 -10.50 -28.35 -0.90
N PHE A 182 -9.30 -27.82 -0.74
CA PHE A 182 -8.20 -28.48 -0.03
C PHE A 182 -7.76 -27.63 1.16
N TYR A 183 -7.02 -28.25 2.08
CA TYR A 183 -6.55 -27.57 3.29
C TYR A 183 -5.07 -27.80 3.53
N LEU A 184 -4.40 -26.77 4.04
CA LEU A 184 -3.04 -26.84 4.59
C LEU A 184 -3.09 -26.63 6.10
N GLY A 185 -2.56 -27.61 6.83
CA GLY A 185 -2.27 -27.57 8.26
C GLY A 185 -0.77 -27.32 8.50
N LEU A 186 -0.41 -26.39 9.39
CA LEU A 186 0.97 -26.16 9.84
C LEU A 186 1.03 -26.03 11.36
N ASP A 187 1.99 -26.72 11.98
CA ASP A 187 2.09 -26.77 13.44
C ASP A 187 3.51 -27.14 13.92
N ASP A 188 3.75 -26.94 15.23
CA ASP A 188 5.00 -27.20 15.94
C ASP A 188 6.23 -26.62 15.22
N ILE A 189 6.14 -25.34 14.81
CA ILE A 189 7.16 -24.66 14.03
C ILE A 189 8.27 -24.22 14.97
N VAL A 190 9.49 -24.71 14.75
CA VAL A 190 10.69 -24.32 15.50
C VAL A 190 11.78 -23.94 14.52
N PHE A 191 12.28 -22.71 14.62
CA PHE A 191 13.45 -22.23 13.90
C PHE A 191 14.60 -21.99 14.88
N GLU A 192 15.65 -22.79 14.76
CA GLU A 192 16.92 -22.62 15.46
C GLU A 192 17.88 -21.88 14.54
N GLY A 193 18.45 -20.78 15.00
CA GLY A 193 19.41 -20.00 14.24
C GLY A 193 20.13 -18.99 15.12
N GLU A 194 20.51 -17.87 14.53
CA GLU A 194 21.15 -16.78 15.26
C GLU A 194 20.44 -15.46 14.99
N ARG A 195 20.62 -14.49 15.88
CA ARG A 195 20.12 -13.12 15.73
C ARG A 195 21.21 -12.12 16.12
N ASP A 196 21.03 -10.86 15.77
CA ASP A 196 21.91 -9.79 16.24
C ASP A 196 21.97 -9.78 17.78
N MET A 197 23.18 -9.72 18.35
CA MET A 197 23.35 -9.69 19.80
C MET A 197 22.86 -8.37 20.37
N VAL A 198 21.78 -8.42 21.17
CA VAL A 198 21.12 -7.24 21.70
C VAL A 198 21.67 -6.77 23.05
N PHE A 199 21.48 -5.49 23.34
CA PHE A 199 21.73 -4.90 24.65
C PHE A 199 20.77 -5.46 25.70
N ARG A 200 21.30 -5.91 26.84
CA ARG A 200 20.52 -6.46 27.96
C ARG A 200 20.32 -5.38 29.01
N PHE A 201 19.16 -4.74 28.98
CA PHE A 201 18.80 -3.66 29.89
C PHE A 201 18.75 -4.16 31.34
N SER A 202 19.35 -3.39 32.25
CA SER A 202 19.23 -3.55 33.70
C SER A 202 18.51 -2.38 34.35
N GLU A 203 18.54 -1.21 33.70
CA GLU A 203 17.78 -0.02 34.06
C GLU A 203 17.57 0.82 32.78
N PRO A 204 16.34 1.26 32.47
CA PRO A 204 15.09 0.92 33.15
C PRO A 204 14.66 -0.54 32.88
N THR A 205 13.63 -1.00 33.58
CA THR A 205 12.90 -2.23 33.19
C THR A 205 12.24 -2.01 31.83
N MET A 206 12.32 -3.01 30.96
CA MET A 206 11.84 -2.93 29.57
C MET A 206 10.92 -4.10 29.23
N HIS A 207 9.90 -3.81 28.42
CA HIS A 207 9.10 -4.77 27.66
C HIS A 207 9.72 -4.98 26.28
N LYS A 208 9.59 -6.20 25.74
CA LYS A 208 9.97 -6.54 24.36
C LYS A 208 8.77 -7.18 23.68
N LEU A 209 8.19 -6.46 22.71
CA LEU A 209 7.12 -7.02 21.89
C LEU A 209 7.73 -7.94 20.82
N PRO A 210 7.10 -9.07 20.48
CA PRO A 210 7.66 -10.07 19.56
C PRO A 210 8.00 -9.50 18.17
N GLU A 211 7.09 -8.72 17.60
CA GLU A 211 7.17 -8.28 16.19
C GLU A 211 7.82 -6.89 16.00
N TYR A 212 8.17 -6.20 17.09
CA TYR A 212 8.73 -4.85 17.03
C TYR A 212 10.20 -4.84 17.42
N LYS A 213 11.04 -4.16 16.64
CA LYS A 213 12.47 -4.02 16.96
C LYS A 213 12.73 -3.28 18.29
N PRO A 214 12.08 -2.14 18.60
CA PRO A 214 12.37 -1.40 19.83
C PRO A 214 11.91 -2.12 21.11
N PHE A 215 12.68 -1.94 22.19
CA PHE A 215 12.23 -2.20 23.57
C PHE A 215 11.39 -1.02 24.10
N ILE A 216 10.45 -1.28 25.00
CA ILE A 216 9.55 -0.26 25.56
C ILE A 216 9.78 -0.17 27.08
N PRO A 217 10.11 0.98 27.66
CA PRO A 217 10.20 1.13 29.11
C PRO A 217 8.91 0.74 29.83
N GLU A 218 9.03 0.15 31.02
CA GLU A 218 7.87 -0.26 31.87
C GLU A 218 6.92 0.90 32.19
N LYS A 219 7.44 2.13 32.22
CA LYS A 219 6.69 3.34 32.57
C LYS A 219 7.03 4.47 31.60
N PRO A 220 6.09 5.39 31.35
CA PRO A 220 6.41 6.63 30.65
C PRO A 220 7.31 7.52 31.54
N TYR A 221 7.89 8.52 30.90
CA TYR A 221 8.64 9.60 31.55
C TYR A 221 7.86 10.91 31.46
N HIS A 222 8.29 11.91 32.22
CA HIS A 222 7.77 13.27 32.14
C HIS A 222 8.88 14.29 31.90
N TYR A 223 8.48 15.48 31.42
CA TYR A 223 9.40 16.59 31.24
C TYR A 223 10.19 16.89 32.54
N GLY A 224 11.51 16.85 32.42
CA GLY A 224 12.47 17.10 33.47
C GLY A 224 12.90 15.88 34.27
N ASP A 225 12.35 14.69 33.99
CA ASP A 225 12.76 13.46 34.66
C ASP A 225 14.22 13.11 34.34
N GLU A 226 14.84 12.35 35.26
CA GLU A 226 16.18 11.81 35.07
C GLU A 226 16.09 10.44 34.38
N PHE A 227 16.55 10.37 33.13
CA PHE A 227 16.67 9.10 32.41
C PHE A 227 18.00 8.41 32.76
N LYS A 228 17.88 7.19 33.28
CA LYS A 228 19.01 6.31 33.59
C LYS A 228 18.99 5.13 32.63
N LEU A 229 20.14 4.85 32.04
CA LEU A 229 20.32 3.73 31.15
C LEU A 229 21.55 2.93 31.55
N LYS A 230 21.33 1.66 31.87
CA LYS A 230 22.37 0.73 32.31
C LYS A 230 22.09 -0.67 31.81
N GLY A 231 23.11 -1.40 31.39
CA GLY A 231 22.94 -2.78 31.00
C GLY A 231 24.23 -3.48 30.58
N GLU A 232 24.07 -4.74 30.19
CA GLU A 232 25.14 -5.58 29.66
C GLU A 232 25.07 -5.62 28.15
N TRP A 233 26.23 -5.67 27.51
CA TRP A 233 26.33 -6.02 26.10
C TRP A 233 27.50 -6.98 25.95
N PRO A 234 27.27 -8.29 25.81
CA PRO A 234 28.31 -9.32 25.87
C PRO A 234 29.15 -9.41 24.59
N LEU A 235 29.64 -8.27 24.11
CA LEU A 235 30.50 -8.12 22.95
C LEU A 235 31.76 -7.30 23.30
N GLN A 236 32.81 -7.41 22.48
CA GLN A 236 34.08 -6.71 22.67
C GLN A 236 34.02 -5.23 22.22
N ALA A 237 32.96 -4.50 22.58
CA ALA A 237 32.86 -3.08 22.27
C ALA A 237 33.87 -2.26 23.06
N THR A 238 34.54 -1.36 22.35
CA THR A 238 35.35 -0.28 22.93
C THR A 238 34.54 0.99 23.13
N LYS A 239 33.38 1.12 22.47
CA LYS A 239 32.54 2.32 22.47
C LYS A 239 31.07 1.93 22.25
N VAL A 240 30.17 2.53 23.03
CA VAL A 240 28.73 2.44 22.81
C VAL A 240 28.17 3.86 22.70
N GLN A 241 27.45 4.14 21.62
CA GLN A 241 26.80 5.42 21.37
C GLN A 241 25.29 5.31 21.54
N LEU A 242 24.68 6.37 22.05
CA LEU A 242 23.24 6.57 22.07
C LEU A 242 22.90 7.72 21.11
N GLU A 243 21.89 7.51 20.27
CA GLU A 243 21.23 8.55 19.50
C GLU A 243 19.74 8.50 19.83
N LEU A 244 19.12 9.65 20.13
CA LEU A 244 17.68 9.79 20.28
C LEU A 244 17.15 10.70 19.17
N VAL A 245 16.09 10.26 18.51
CA VAL A 245 15.36 11.03 17.48
C VAL A 245 13.88 11.11 17.83
N SER A 246 13.16 12.08 17.26
CA SER A 246 11.69 12.04 17.26
C SER A 246 11.22 10.76 16.56
N TYR A 247 10.18 10.11 17.09
CA TYR A 247 9.68 8.86 16.50
C TYR A 247 9.06 9.08 15.12
N THR A 248 8.35 10.20 14.94
CA THR A 248 7.62 10.54 13.71
C THR A 248 8.44 11.43 12.76
N ASP A 249 9.55 11.98 13.24
CA ASP A 249 10.56 12.69 12.44
C ASP A 249 11.95 12.14 12.79
N ARG A 250 12.33 11.08 12.09
CA ARG A 250 13.59 10.36 12.35
C ARG A 250 14.84 11.16 11.94
N GLU A 251 14.69 12.25 11.20
CA GLU A 251 15.80 13.15 10.85
C GLU A 251 16.13 14.12 11.99
N HIS A 252 15.15 14.40 12.86
CA HIS A 252 15.32 15.27 14.01
C HIS A 252 15.99 14.57 15.20
N VAL A 253 17.32 14.65 15.26
CA VAL A 253 18.09 14.20 16.43
C VAL A 253 17.93 15.15 17.60
N VAL A 254 17.39 14.65 18.71
CA VAL A 254 17.20 15.42 19.96
C VAL A 254 18.35 15.22 20.95
N TYR A 255 19.09 14.11 20.89
CA TYR A 255 20.21 13.84 21.78
C TYR A 255 21.23 12.88 21.18
N LYS A 256 22.52 13.11 21.46
CA LYS A 256 23.61 12.15 21.24
C LYS A 256 24.42 11.98 22.50
N GLY A 257 24.64 10.73 22.91
CA GLY A 257 25.37 10.36 24.11
C GLY A 257 26.35 9.22 23.88
N ARG A 258 27.14 8.93 24.92
CA ARG A 258 28.03 7.76 24.98
C ARG A 258 27.86 7.07 26.31
N LEU A 259 27.81 5.74 26.28
CA LEU A 259 27.83 4.95 27.50
C LEU A 259 29.28 4.66 27.89
N SER A 260 29.54 4.65 29.20
CA SER A 260 30.83 4.30 29.78
C SER A 260 30.73 2.96 30.51
N LYS A 261 31.77 2.14 30.46
CA LYS A 261 31.78 0.87 31.17
C LYS A 261 32.16 1.10 32.64
N LYS A 262 31.23 0.83 33.56
CA LYS A 262 31.38 0.96 35.02
C LYS A 262 30.97 -0.35 35.68
N ASN A 263 31.87 -0.96 36.46
CA ASN A 263 31.63 -2.25 37.13
C ASN A 263 31.09 -3.34 36.19
N GLY A 264 31.64 -3.42 34.97
CA GLY A 264 31.23 -4.39 33.95
C GLY A 264 30.01 -3.97 33.11
N LEU A 265 29.24 -2.96 33.54
CA LEU A 265 28.00 -2.52 32.90
C LEU A 265 28.21 -1.25 32.07
N TRP A 266 27.58 -1.19 30.90
CA TRP A 266 27.51 0.05 30.12
C TRP A 266 26.50 0.97 30.78
N THR A 267 26.91 2.19 31.10
CA THR A 267 26.09 3.16 31.83
C THR A 267 26.13 4.52 31.13
N LEU A 268 24.96 5.09 30.87
CA LEU A 268 24.81 6.47 30.43
C LEU A 268 24.98 7.40 31.64
N SER A 269 25.73 8.50 31.47
CA SER A 269 25.73 9.57 32.48
C SER A 269 24.32 10.15 32.60
N SER A 270 23.90 10.49 33.83
CA SER A 270 22.58 11.09 34.11
C SER A 270 22.15 12.08 33.03
N MET A 271 21.00 11.81 32.41
CA MET A 271 20.44 12.60 31.33
C MET A 271 19.08 13.14 31.77
N LYS A 272 18.92 14.45 31.81
CA LYS A 272 17.63 15.08 32.07
C LYS A 272 16.82 15.13 30.78
N LEU A 273 15.58 14.66 30.82
CA LEU A 273 14.65 14.69 29.69
C LEU A 273 14.06 16.10 29.53
N SER A 274 14.79 16.99 28.85
CA SER A 274 14.42 18.40 28.68
C SER A 274 13.86 18.74 27.30
N PHE A 275 13.44 17.74 26.53
CA PHE A 275 12.75 17.90 25.25
C PHE A 275 11.22 17.76 25.45
N PRO A 276 10.39 18.24 24.50
CA PRO A 276 8.93 18.29 24.65
C PRO A 276 8.28 16.92 24.90
N ASP A 277 7.03 16.94 25.36
CA ASP A 277 6.19 15.73 25.39
C ASP A 277 6.11 15.11 23.99
N GLY A 278 6.08 13.78 23.92
CA GLY A 278 6.08 13.03 22.66
C GLY A 278 6.74 11.65 22.77
N LEU A 279 6.83 10.96 21.62
CA LEU A 279 7.48 9.66 21.50
C LEU A 279 8.81 9.80 20.77
N TYR A 280 9.84 9.16 21.31
CA TYR A 280 11.21 9.21 20.80
C TYR A 280 11.74 7.80 20.57
N LEU A 281 12.55 7.64 19.52
CA LEU A 281 13.29 6.40 19.24
C LEU A 281 14.74 6.57 19.66
N GLY A 282 15.20 5.71 20.54
CA GLY A 282 16.60 5.59 20.94
C GLY A 282 17.29 4.43 20.23
N LYS A 283 18.48 4.70 19.70
CA LYS A 283 19.36 3.70 19.09
C LYS A 283 20.69 3.63 19.84
N LEU A 284 20.97 2.46 20.40
CA LEU A 284 22.29 2.10 20.91
C LEU A 284 23.10 1.44 19.81
N THR A 285 24.36 1.84 19.65
CA THR A 285 25.26 1.21 18.67
C THR A 285 26.61 0.91 19.30
N ALA A 286 27.00 -0.36 19.25
CA ALA A 286 28.27 -0.86 19.75
C ALA A 286 29.34 -0.84 18.66
N TYR A 287 30.56 -0.43 19.03
CA TYR A 287 31.71 -0.34 18.12
C TYR A 287 32.98 -0.96 18.71
N GLN A 288 33.78 -1.57 17.86
CA GLN A 288 35.19 -1.88 18.10
C GLN A 288 36.06 -1.07 17.12
N GLY A 289 36.75 -0.04 17.61
CA GLY A 289 37.34 0.98 16.75
C GLY A 289 36.27 1.71 15.93
N SER A 290 36.32 1.62 14.60
CA SER A 290 35.32 2.14 13.66
C SER A 290 34.31 1.10 13.16
N LYS A 291 34.52 -0.20 13.44
CA LYS A 291 33.60 -1.27 13.02
C LYS A 291 32.40 -1.30 13.95
N GLN A 292 31.19 -1.18 13.39
CA GLN A 292 29.95 -1.44 14.12
C GLN A 292 29.83 -2.94 14.39
N LEU A 293 29.48 -3.30 15.63
CA LEU A 293 29.33 -4.69 16.07
C LEU A 293 27.87 -5.14 16.13
N SER A 294 26.99 -4.28 16.64
CA SER A 294 25.55 -4.54 16.79
C SER A 294 24.82 -3.23 17.12
N ASP A 295 23.49 -3.22 16.99
CA ASP A 295 22.62 -2.17 17.48
C ASP A 295 21.43 -2.70 18.29
N THR A 296 20.82 -1.82 19.08
CA THR A 296 19.58 -2.12 19.82
C THR A 296 18.75 -0.85 19.92
N GLU A 297 17.46 -0.96 19.65
CA GLU A 297 16.53 0.16 19.66
C GLU A 297 15.62 0.09 20.90
N PHE A 298 15.19 1.24 21.41
CA PHE A 298 14.21 1.35 22.47
C PHE A 298 13.44 2.66 22.35
N THR A 299 12.26 2.77 22.94
CA THR A 299 11.48 4.02 22.93
C THR A 299 11.66 4.82 24.21
N ILE A 300 11.37 6.12 24.14
CA ILE A 300 11.13 6.96 25.30
C ILE A 300 9.84 7.71 25.03
N HIS A 301 8.79 7.41 25.79
CA HIS A 301 7.56 8.20 25.81
C HIS A 301 7.67 9.24 26.92
N ILE A 302 7.71 10.52 26.54
CA ILE A 302 7.55 11.64 27.47
C ILE A 302 6.08 12.03 27.45
N ALA A 303 5.33 11.55 28.44
CA ALA A 303 3.91 11.82 28.58
C ALA A 303 3.68 13.15 29.32
N PRO A 304 2.56 13.85 29.06
CA PRO A 304 2.21 15.05 29.80
C PRO A 304 2.07 14.72 31.29
N LYS A 305 2.46 15.68 32.14
CA LYS A 305 2.31 15.53 33.60
C LYS A 305 0.84 15.40 33.96
N VAL A 306 0.48 14.34 34.68
CA VAL A 306 -0.90 14.08 35.14
C VAL A 306 -1.51 15.31 35.82
N SER A 307 -0.73 16.00 36.66
CA SER A 307 -1.18 17.23 37.36
C SER A 307 -1.59 18.40 36.45
N LYS A 308 -1.33 18.33 35.14
CA LYS A 308 -1.74 19.35 34.15
C LYS A 308 -2.99 18.95 33.36
N ILE A 309 -3.36 17.67 33.38
CA ILE A 309 -4.39 17.12 32.49
C ILE A 309 -5.51 16.39 33.24
N ASP A 310 -5.26 15.93 34.45
CA ASP A 310 -6.24 15.28 35.32
C ASP A 310 -7.49 16.17 35.50
N GLY A 311 -8.65 15.59 35.17
CA GLY A 311 -9.95 16.25 35.21
C GLY A 311 -10.13 17.43 34.24
N VAL A 312 -9.17 17.65 33.33
CA VAL A 312 -9.25 18.72 32.33
C VAL A 312 -9.87 18.15 31.05
N HIS A 313 -11.12 18.52 30.82
CA HIS A 313 -11.91 18.14 29.66
C HIS A 313 -12.74 19.34 29.15
N PRO A 314 -13.00 19.45 27.84
CA PRO A 314 -12.57 18.55 26.76
C PRO A 314 -11.08 18.70 26.43
N ARG A 315 -10.47 17.65 25.88
CA ARG A 315 -9.04 17.66 25.51
C ARG A 315 -8.71 16.95 24.21
N LEU A 316 -9.63 16.18 23.64
CA LEU A 316 -9.37 15.40 22.43
C LEU A 316 -9.25 16.31 21.20
N LEU A 317 -10.36 16.78 20.64
CA LEU A 317 -10.34 17.60 19.42
C LEU A 317 -10.10 19.09 19.71
N TYR A 318 -10.46 19.53 20.91
CA TYR A 318 -10.42 20.93 21.33
C TYR A 318 -10.34 21.02 22.85
N ASP A 319 -9.63 22.03 23.33
CA ASP A 319 -9.67 22.49 24.71
C ASP A 319 -10.76 23.56 24.90
N ASP A 320 -10.84 24.17 26.08
CA ASP A 320 -11.80 25.24 26.38
C ASP A 320 -11.63 26.49 25.50
N GLU A 321 -10.41 26.80 25.06
CA GLU A 321 -10.15 27.95 24.18
C GLU A 321 -10.68 27.66 22.77
N LYS A 322 -10.32 26.52 22.20
CA LYS A 322 -10.78 26.09 20.88
C LYS A 322 -12.30 25.82 20.88
N LYS A 323 -12.88 25.34 21.99
CA LYS A 323 -14.33 25.22 22.16
C LYS A 323 -15.04 26.57 22.02
N LYS A 324 -14.52 27.65 22.64
CA LYS A 324 -15.08 29.01 22.48
C LYS A 324 -14.99 29.46 21.02
N TRP A 325 -13.85 29.21 20.37
CA TRP A 325 -13.71 29.49 18.95
C TRP A 325 -14.74 28.73 18.09
N ILE A 326 -14.99 27.45 18.37
CA ILE A 326 -16.04 26.65 17.72
C ILE A 326 -17.43 27.25 17.96
N GLN A 327 -17.74 27.68 19.20
CA GLN A 327 -19.02 28.32 19.53
C GLN A 327 -19.22 29.62 18.74
N GLU A 328 -18.18 30.43 18.54
CA GLU A 328 -18.27 31.61 17.67
C GLU A 328 -18.47 31.23 16.19
N ARG A 329 -17.90 30.11 15.74
CA ARG A 329 -18.14 29.61 14.39
C ARG A 329 -19.59 29.18 14.17
N PHE A 330 -20.21 28.50 15.13
CA PHE A 330 -21.62 28.10 15.01
C PHE A 330 -22.58 29.29 14.85
N LYS A 331 -22.18 30.51 15.24
CA LYS A 331 -22.98 31.74 15.02
C LYS A 331 -22.91 32.25 13.58
N GLN A 332 -22.00 31.75 12.74
CA GLN A 332 -21.92 32.16 11.34
C GLN A 332 -23.07 31.54 10.54
N PRO A 333 -23.76 32.29 9.65
CA PRO A 333 -24.96 31.80 8.96
C PRO A 333 -24.77 30.46 8.23
N GLN A 334 -23.60 30.24 7.63
CA GLN A 334 -23.26 28.99 6.94
C GLN A 334 -23.26 27.73 7.84
N PHE A 335 -23.07 27.88 9.16
CA PHE A 335 -23.01 26.77 10.11
C PHE A 335 -24.30 26.61 10.93
N GLU A 336 -25.31 27.45 10.70
CA GLU A 336 -26.58 27.42 11.45
C GLU A 336 -27.27 26.05 11.32
N LYS A 337 -27.30 25.48 10.11
CA LYS A 337 -27.88 24.15 9.88
C LYS A 337 -27.13 23.07 10.66
N VAL A 338 -25.79 23.08 10.64
CA VAL A 338 -24.97 22.10 11.38
C VAL A 338 -25.24 22.20 12.87
N TYR A 339 -25.30 23.42 13.41
CA TYR A 339 -25.59 23.67 14.81
C TYR A 339 -26.98 23.13 15.21
N ASN A 340 -28.02 23.43 14.43
CA ASN A 340 -29.38 22.99 14.69
C ASN A 340 -29.55 21.46 14.52
N ASP A 341 -28.86 20.86 13.55
CA ASP A 341 -28.88 19.42 13.30
C ASP A 341 -28.31 18.63 14.48
N ILE A 342 -27.34 19.17 15.24
CA ILE A 342 -26.82 18.52 16.46
C ILE A 342 -27.94 18.30 17.47
N ALA A 343 -28.68 19.35 17.84
CA ALA A 343 -29.74 19.25 18.83
C ALA A 343 -30.92 18.40 18.35
N LYS A 344 -31.25 18.49 17.05
CA LYS A 344 -32.31 17.67 16.45
C LYS A 344 -31.94 16.18 16.48
N LYS A 345 -30.79 15.82 15.94
CA LYS A 345 -30.34 14.42 15.86
C LYS A 345 -30.10 13.82 17.25
N ALA A 346 -29.60 14.62 18.20
CA ALA A 346 -29.46 14.17 19.58
C ALA A 346 -30.79 13.61 20.13
N ARG A 347 -31.90 14.34 19.98
CA ARG A 347 -33.23 13.89 20.40
C ARG A 347 -33.68 12.63 19.65
N GLU A 348 -33.56 12.63 18.32
CA GLU A 348 -33.94 11.48 17.48
C GLU A 348 -33.20 10.19 17.89
N GLU A 349 -31.90 10.30 18.17
CA GLU A 349 -31.10 9.14 18.59
C GLU A 349 -31.43 8.67 20.01
N ARG A 350 -31.74 9.57 20.96
CA ARG A 350 -32.21 9.16 22.32
C ARG A 350 -33.53 8.41 22.26
N GLU A 351 -34.46 8.87 21.43
CA GLU A 351 -35.75 8.21 21.22
C GLU A 351 -35.58 6.84 20.55
N LYS A 352 -34.66 6.73 19.59
CA LYS A 352 -34.36 5.49 18.89
C LYS A 352 -33.65 4.47 19.77
N VAL A 353 -32.79 4.92 20.69
CA VAL A 353 -32.00 4.06 21.57
C VAL A 353 -32.18 4.47 23.04
N PRO A 354 -33.33 4.16 23.67
CA PRO A 354 -33.50 4.36 25.11
C PRO A 354 -32.47 3.57 25.91
N VAL A 355 -32.02 4.06 27.07
CA VAL A 355 -30.97 3.40 27.87
C VAL A 355 -31.39 1.98 28.28
N GLU A 356 -32.66 1.78 28.58
CA GLU A 356 -33.25 0.50 28.96
C GLU A 356 -33.29 -0.54 27.83
N SER A 357 -33.17 -0.12 26.56
CA SER A 357 -33.10 -1.06 25.42
C SER A 357 -31.71 -1.68 25.27
N LEU A 358 -30.69 -1.10 25.90
CA LEU A 358 -29.32 -1.60 25.87
C LEU A 358 -29.14 -2.77 26.83
N VAL A 359 -29.35 -3.98 26.30
CA VAL A 359 -29.11 -5.25 26.98
C VAL A 359 -27.94 -5.98 26.33
N PHE A 360 -27.24 -6.81 27.10
CA PHE A 360 -26.19 -7.65 26.53
C PHE A 360 -26.81 -8.82 25.78
N ASP A 361 -26.65 -8.81 24.46
CA ASP A 361 -27.16 -9.83 23.52
C ASP A 361 -26.11 -10.19 22.45
N LEU A 362 -24.86 -9.74 22.61
CA LEU A 362 -23.79 -10.02 21.64
C LEU A 362 -23.51 -11.52 21.51
N ASP A 363 -23.80 -12.30 22.55
CA ASP A 363 -23.69 -13.76 22.57
C ASP A 363 -24.76 -14.48 21.74
N GLN A 364 -25.76 -13.75 21.22
CA GLN A 364 -26.78 -14.29 20.32
C GLN A 364 -26.34 -14.29 18.85
N PHE A 365 -25.26 -13.58 18.50
CA PHE A 365 -24.67 -13.66 17.17
C PHE A 365 -23.96 -15.02 16.96
N PRO A 366 -23.96 -15.56 15.74
CA PRO A 366 -23.42 -16.89 15.49
C PRO A 366 -21.88 -16.89 15.64
N ASP A 367 -21.33 -17.97 16.19
CA ASP A 367 -19.88 -18.14 16.34
C ASP A 367 -19.21 -18.83 15.14
N GLU A 368 -20.02 -19.31 14.19
CA GLU A 368 -19.68 -19.80 12.86
C GLU A 368 -20.49 -19.05 11.79
N ASP A 369 -20.04 -19.06 10.53
CA ASP A 369 -20.79 -18.51 9.40
C ASP A 369 -21.42 -17.12 9.64
N TRP A 370 -20.63 -16.17 10.16
CA TRP A 370 -21.14 -14.84 10.55
C TRP A 370 -21.45 -13.88 9.38
N LEU A 371 -21.04 -14.22 8.14
CA LEU A 371 -21.24 -13.37 6.96
C LEU A 371 -22.73 -13.05 6.71
N PRO A 372 -23.67 -14.01 6.75
CA PRO A 372 -25.12 -13.74 6.74
C PRO A 372 -25.60 -12.72 7.78
N THR A 373 -24.95 -12.63 8.94
CA THR A 373 -25.30 -11.68 10.00
C THR A 373 -24.44 -10.41 9.99
N TRP A 374 -23.58 -10.23 8.98
CA TRP A 374 -22.63 -9.13 8.90
C TRP A 374 -23.30 -7.76 8.99
N SER A 375 -24.39 -7.54 8.25
CA SER A 375 -25.12 -6.26 8.27
C SER A 375 -25.84 -6.03 9.59
N ALA A 376 -26.38 -7.10 10.19
CA ALA A 376 -27.05 -7.04 11.49
C ALA A 376 -26.07 -6.66 12.61
N TRP A 377 -24.87 -7.25 12.62
CA TRP A 377 -23.79 -6.87 13.53
C TRP A 377 -23.43 -5.39 13.39
N GLY A 378 -23.24 -4.93 12.15
CA GLY A 378 -22.94 -3.52 11.90
C GLY A 378 -24.02 -2.59 12.42
N SER A 379 -25.28 -2.93 12.18
CA SER A 379 -26.42 -2.13 12.63
C SER A 379 -26.53 -2.09 14.15
N HIS A 380 -26.20 -3.20 14.82
CA HIS A 380 -26.19 -3.32 16.27
C HIS A 380 -25.08 -2.46 16.89
N ILE A 381 -23.83 -2.60 16.44
CA ILE A 381 -22.71 -1.80 16.94
C ILE A 381 -22.92 -0.30 16.67
N TYR A 382 -23.31 0.06 15.45
CA TYR A 382 -23.52 1.46 15.08
C TYR A 382 -24.78 2.09 15.69
N SER A 383 -25.68 1.30 16.29
CA SER A 383 -26.88 1.84 16.91
C SER A 383 -26.57 2.89 17.98
N THR A 384 -25.45 2.76 18.69
CA THR A 384 -25.04 3.71 19.74
C THR A 384 -24.06 4.78 19.25
N ASP A 385 -23.56 4.72 18.01
CA ASP A 385 -22.59 5.69 17.47
C ASP A 385 -23.16 7.12 17.43
N GLY A 386 -24.28 7.30 16.72
CA GLY A 386 -24.99 8.57 16.62
C GLY A 386 -25.52 9.03 17.97
N ALA A 387 -26.02 8.08 18.78
CA ALA A 387 -26.54 8.34 20.11
C ALA A 387 -25.49 8.92 21.06
N LEU A 388 -24.29 8.33 21.14
CA LEU A 388 -23.20 8.87 21.97
C LEU A 388 -22.77 10.24 21.46
N ARG A 389 -22.50 10.34 20.15
CA ARG A 389 -21.87 11.52 19.57
C ARG A 389 -22.78 12.75 19.57
N MET A 390 -23.98 12.64 19.01
CA MET A 390 -24.86 13.80 18.84
C MET A 390 -25.31 14.33 20.21
N ASN A 391 -25.54 13.44 21.18
CA ASN A 391 -25.92 13.84 22.53
C ASN A 391 -24.77 14.48 23.31
N ALA A 392 -23.54 13.96 23.17
CA ALA A 392 -22.36 14.58 23.78
C ALA A 392 -22.12 16.00 23.22
N MET A 393 -22.30 16.18 21.91
CA MET A 393 -22.23 17.49 21.27
C MET A 393 -23.38 18.43 21.68
N ALA A 394 -24.61 17.92 21.80
CA ALA A 394 -25.75 18.70 22.28
C ALA A 394 -25.53 19.19 23.72
N TYR A 395 -25.00 18.33 24.60
CA TYR A 395 -24.57 18.74 25.93
C TYR A 395 -23.52 19.86 25.87
N THR A 396 -22.46 19.65 25.09
CA THR A 396 -21.30 20.55 25.01
C THR A 396 -21.62 21.92 24.42
N PHE A 397 -22.42 21.97 23.34
CA PHE A 397 -22.63 23.19 22.55
C PHE A 397 -24.01 23.82 22.74
N HIS A 398 -25.05 23.04 23.08
CA HIS A 398 -26.39 23.56 23.36
C HIS A 398 -26.71 23.63 24.86
N GLY A 399 -25.87 23.06 25.73
CA GLY A 399 -26.13 22.99 27.17
C GLY A 399 -27.27 22.02 27.53
N ASP A 400 -27.60 21.07 26.65
CA ASP A 400 -28.65 20.07 26.87
C ASP A 400 -28.21 19.06 27.94
N LYS A 401 -28.57 19.32 29.21
CA LYS A 401 -28.23 18.43 30.34
C LYS A 401 -28.88 17.06 30.24
N GLU A 402 -30.04 16.94 29.61
CA GLU A 402 -30.70 15.64 29.40
C GLU A 402 -29.85 14.78 28.46
N ALA A 403 -29.34 15.39 27.37
CA ALA A 403 -28.41 14.73 26.46
C ALA A 403 -27.14 14.24 27.17
N GLY A 404 -26.55 15.07 28.03
CA GLY A 404 -25.34 14.71 28.78
C GLY A 404 -25.59 13.55 29.76
N MET A 405 -26.68 13.60 30.52
CA MET A 405 -27.06 12.51 31.43
C MET A 405 -27.38 11.21 30.68
N TYR A 406 -28.01 11.30 29.51
CA TYR A 406 -28.22 10.17 28.63
C TYR A 406 -26.91 9.50 28.22
N VAL A 407 -25.93 10.28 27.74
CA VAL A 407 -24.60 9.74 27.34
C VAL A 407 -23.93 9.04 28.50
N LYS A 408 -23.89 9.68 29.68
CA LYS A 408 -23.34 9.06 30.90
C LYS A 408 -23.97 7.70 31.17
N ASN A 409 -25.30 7.63 31.13
CA ASN A 409 -26.04 6.40 31.42
C ASN A 409 -25.79 5.32 30.36
N VAL A 410 -25.69 5.68 29.08
CA VAL A 410 -25.31 4.74 28.00
C VAL A 410 -23.90 4.19 28.24
N LEU A 411 -22.91 5.03 28.53
CA LEU A 411 -21.54 4.59 28.81
C LEU A 411 -21.48 3.65 30.02
N LEU A 412 -22.18 3.99 31.10
CA LEU A 412 -22.28 3.12 32.29
C LEU A 412 -22.93 1.78 31.96
N LYS A 413 -23.96 1.77 31.11
CA LYS A 413 -24.68 0.56 30.73
C LYS A 413 -23.81 -0.36 29.89
N LEU A 414 -23.09 0.19 28.91
CA LEU A 414 -22.13 -0.56 28.09
C LEU A 414 -20.97 -1.11 28.93
N SER A 415 -20.56 -0.38 29.98
CA SER A 415 -19.51 -0.81 30.90
C SER A 415 -19.90 -1.99 31.81
N GLU A 416 -21.18 -2.39 31.80
CA GLU A 416 -21.65 -3.61 32.47
C GLU A 416 -21.52 -4.86 31.61
N TRP A 417 -21.29 -4.70 30.31
CA TRP A 417 -21.21 -5.83 29.38
C TRP A 417 -19.90 -6.59 29.58
N PRO A 418 -19.93 -7.94 29.51
CA PRO A 418 -18.72 -8.75 29.70
C PRO A 418 -17.69 -8.58 28.59
N ASN A 419 -18.14 -8.29 27.36
CA ASN A 419 -17.27 -7.93 26.25
C ASN A 419 -18.03 -7.09 25.21
N TRP A 420 -17.30 -6.44 24.30
CA TRP A 420 -17.87 -5.67 23.17
C TRP A 420 -17.58 -6.29 21.79
N GLY A 421 -17.19 -7.57 21.75
CA GLY A 421 -16.73 -8.24 20.54
C GLY A 421 -17.75 -9.22 19.97
N HIS A 422 -17.68 -9.48 18.66
CA HIS A 422 -18.51 -10.49 18.01
C HIS A 422 -18.03 -11.90 18.39
N PRO A 423 -18.93 -12.86 18.75
CA PRO A 423 -18.54 -14.22 19.14
C PRO A 423 -17.62 -14.93 18.14
N TRP A 424 -17.95 -14.86 16.84
CA TRP A 424 -17.10 -15.38 15.75
C TRP A 424 -15.65 -14.88 15.77
N GLN A 425 -15.44 -13.58 16.06
CA GLN A 425 -14.10 -12.96 16.11
C GLN A 425 -13.35 -13.47 17.36
N ILE A 426 -14.01 -13.45 18.52
CA ILE A 426 -13.43 -13.88 19.80
C ILE A 426 -12.97 -15.34 19.72
N LYS A 427 -13.80 -16.23 19.14
CA LYS A 427 -13.48 -17.65 18.94
C LYS A 427 -12.22 -17.86 18.08
N ARG A 428 -11.86 -16.87 17.26
CA ARG A 428 -10.69 -16.86 16.37
C ARG A 428 -9.54 -15.99 16.90
N GLY A 429 -9.56 -15.67 18.20
CA GLY A 429 -8.50 -14.88 18.84
C GLY A 429 -8.45 -13.41 18.40
N ARG A 430 -9.54 -12.89 17.82
CA ARG A 430 -9.69 -11.50 17.39
C ARG A 430 -10.67 -10.78 18.31
N PHE A 431 -10.21 -9.68 18.92
CA PHE A 431 -10.97 -8.98 19.97
C PHE A 431 -11.50 -7.61 19.55
N SER A 432 -11.23 -7.19 18.30
CA SER A 432 -11.83 -6.01 17.69
C SER A 432 -11.80 -6.11 16.17
N GLU A 433 -12.66 -5.35 15.50
CA GLU A 433 -12.75 -5.21 14.04
C GLU A 433 -13.08 -3.76 13.66
N HIS A 434 -13.05 -3.44 12.36
CA HIS A 434 -13.11 -2.06 11.89
C HIS A 434 -14.30 -1.24 12.42
N ARG A 435 -15.49 -1.83 12.62
CA ARG A 435 -16.67 -1.11 13.12
C ARG A 435 -16.57 -0.82 14.61
N THR A 436 -16.18 -1.81 15.42
CA THR A 436 -15.84 -1.56 16.83
C THR A 436 -14.71 -0.53 16.98
N GLY A 437 -13.73 -0.50 16.07
CA GLY A 437 -12.69 0.52 16.03
C GLY A 437 -13.21 1.93 15.72
N SER A 438 -14.06 2.07 14.70
CA SER A 438 -14.75 3.34 14.41
C SER A 438 -15.60 3.80 15.58
N TRP A 439 -16.41 2.89 16.14
CA TRP A 439 -17.27 3.16 17.30
C TRP A 439 -16.47 3.58 18.53
N SER A 440 -15.26 3.03 18.73
CA SER A 440 -14.36 3.40 19.83
C SER A 440 -14.00 4.89 19.84
N HIS A 441 -13.92 5.54 18.66
CA HIS A 441 -13.73 6.99 18.59
C HIS A 441 -14.92 7.76 19.21
N ARG A 442 -16.15 7.24 19.08
CA ARG A 442 -17.34 7.84 19.68
C ARG A 442 -17.43 7.62 21.17
N VAL A 443 -17.00 6.44 21.64
CA VAL A 443 -16.87 6.17 23.08
C VAL A 443 -15.87 7.14 23.71
N ALA A 444 -14.72 7.33 23.08
CA ALA A 444 -13.70 8.29 23.53
C ALA A 444 -14.21 9.74 23.53
N GLU A 445 -14.83 10.18 22.42
CA GLU A 445 -15.43 11.52 22.29
C GLU A 445 -16.54 11.75 23.34
N ALA A 446 -17.40 10.76 23.57
CA ALA A 446 -18.48 10.85 24.54
C ALA A 446 -17.99 10.92 26.00
N TYR A 447 -16.99 10.11 26.37
CA TYR A 447 -16.36 10.18 27.68
C TYR A 447 -15.73 11.57 27.91
N ASP A 448 -14.94 12.06 26.95
CA ASP A 448 -14.28 13.37 27.04
C ASP A 448 -15.27 14.52 27.22
N LEU A 449 -16.37 14.51 26.46
CA LEU A 449 -17.34 15.60 26.47
C LEU A 449 -18.34 15.57 27.64
N THR A 450 -18.42 14.46 28.39
CA THR A 450 -19.39 14.30 29.50
C THR A 450 -18.74 13.91 30.83
N TYR A 451 -17.41 13.95 30.90
CA TYR A 451 -16.64 13.59 32.09
C TYR A 451 -17.11 14.34 33.35
N ASP A 452 -17.44 15.62 33.21
CA ASP A 452 -17.89 16.49 34.31
C ASP A 452 -19.23 16.08 34.94
N LEU A 453 -19.99 15.18 34.32
CA LEU A 453 -21.24 14.63 34.85
C LEU A 453 -21.04 13.33 35.65
N MET A 454 -19.84 12.77 35.64
CA MET A 454 -19.51 11.48 36.25
C MET A 454 -18.89 11.66 37.63
N THR A 455 -19.24 10.77 38.55
CA THR A 455 -18.47 10.57 39.79
C THR A 455 -17.19 9.79 39.51
N ASP A 456 -16.22 9.85 40.43
CA ASP A 456 -14.96 9.07 40.32
C ASP A 456 -15.20 7.56 40.17
N GLU A 457 -16.24 7.03 40.82
CA GLU A 457 -16.63 5.62 40.71
C GLU A 457 -17.19 5.30 39.32
N GLU A 458 -18.11 6.13 38.82
CA GLU A 458 -18.71 6.00 37.49
C GLU A 458 -17.63 6.10 36.39
N SER A 459 -16.76 7.11 36.47
CA SER A 459 -15.68 7.29 35.50
C SER A 459 -14.68 6.14 35.55
N SER A 460 -14.31 5.63 36.74
CA SER A 460 -13.45 4.46 36.87
C SER A 460 -14.07 3.19 36.25
N LYS A 461 -15.38 2.99 36.41
CA LYS A 461 -16.09 1.86 35.77
C LYS A 461 -15.99 1.94 34.24
N ILE A 462 -16.19 3.14 33.67
CA ILE A 462 -16.11 3.37 32.23
C ILE A 462 -14.67 3.20 31.71
N ARG A 463 -13.68 3.78 32.39
CA ARG A 463 -12.27 3.64 32.00
C ARG A 463 -11.82 2.18 31.96
N LYS A 464 -12.18 1.38 32.95
CA LYS A 464 -11.86 -0.06 32.98
C LYS A 464 -12.48 -0.79 31.79
N ALA A 465 -13.74 -0.51 31.46
CA ALA A 465 -14.38 -1.08 30.29
C ALA A 465 -13.69 -0.69 28.98
N ILE A 466 -13.27 0.58 28.83
CA ILE A 466 -12.47 1.05 27.69
C ILE A 466 -11.14 0.30 27.61
N ILE A 467 -10.42 0.16 28.72
CA ILE A 467 -9.13 -0.55 28.76
C ILE A 467 -9.30 -2.00 28.33
N ASP A 468 -10.29 -2.71 28.89
CA ASP A 468 -10.44 -4.13 28.67
C ASP A 468 -10.98 -4.46 27.27
N ASN A 469 -11.94 -3.67 26.77
CA ASN A 469 -12.63 -3.96 25.51
C ASN A 469 -12.03 -3.27 24.28
N ILE A 470 -11.45 -2.08 24.43
CA ILE A 470 -10.85 -1.35 23.31
C ILE A 470 -9.33 -1.53 23.32
N VAL A 471 -8.67 -1.10 24.39
CA VAL A 471 -7.19 -0.99 24.42
C VAL A 471 -6.54 -2.37 24.39
N LYS A 472 -6.86 -3.26 25.33
CA LYS A 472 -6.28 -4.60 25.41
C LYS A 472 -6.68 -5.48 24.23
N GLY A 473 -7.94 -5.38 23.78
CA GLY A 473 -8.44 -6.13 22.62
C GLY A 473 -7.70 -5.77 21.33
N SER A 474 -7.57 -4.47 21.06
CA SER A 474 -6.79 -3.93 19.94
C SER A 474 -5.32 -4.34 20.02
N PHE A 475 -4.69 -4.11 21.18
CA PHE A 475 -3.28 -4.43 21.39
C PHE A 475 -2.98 -5.93 21.21
N ARG A 476 -3.76 -6.81 21.86
CA ARG A 476 -3.55 -8.26 21.74
C ARG A 476 -3.66 -8.72 20.29
N THR A 477 -4.71 -8.28 19.59
CA THR A 477 -5.02 -8.76 18.24
C THR A 477 -4.05 -8.19 17.18
N TYR A 478 -3.76 -6.89 17.23
CA TYR A 478 -3.12 -6.18 16.12
C TYR A 478 -1.71 -5.68 16.41
N VAL A 479 -1.27 -5.70 17.68
CA VAL A 479 0.10 -5.31 18.07
C VAL A 479 0.89 -6.55 18.50
N TYR A 480 0.40 -7.31 19.47
CA TYR A 480 1.12 -8.47 19.99
C TYR A 480 1.07 -9.66 19.03
N ASN A 481 -0.12 -10.01 18.55
CA ASN A 481 -0.31 -11.09 17.57
C ASN A 481 -0.13 -10.64 16.12
N ASP A 482 -0.06 -9.32 15.88
CA ASP A 482 0.10 -8.70 14.56
C ASP A 482 -0.75 -9.37 13.43
N ASN A 483 -2.07 -9.49 13.64
CA ASN A 483 -2.95 -10.17 12.68
C ASN A 483 -3.05 -9.48 11.29
N ILE A 484 -2.44 -8.31 11.11
CA ILE A 484 -2.37 -7.58 9.82
C ILE A 484 -0.90 -7.27 9.55
N THR A 485 -0.15 -8.30 9.16
CA THR A 485 1.31 -8.26 8.98
C THR A 485 1.76 -7.35 7.83
N SER A 486 0.86 -7.10 6.86
CA SER A 486 1.09 -6.16 5.75
C SER A 486 1.23 -4.70 6.22
N ASN A 487 0.57 -4.34 7.33
CA ASN A 487 0.39 -2.95 7.78
C ASN A 487 -0.25 -2.03 6.70
N THR A 488 -1.12 -2.53 5.82
CA THR A 488 -1.72 -1.70 4.74
C THR A 488 -3.24 -1.59 4.79
N SER A 489 -3.92 -2.25 5.73
CA SER A 489 -5.39 -2.23 5.81
C SER A 489 -5.95 -1.05 6.60
N ASN A 490 -6.99 -0.40 6.04
CA ASN A 490 -7.81 0.63 6.68
C ASN A 490 -8.31 0.23 8.08
N TRP A 491 -8.48 -1.06 8.38
CA TRP A 491 -8.88 -1.54 9.71
C TRP A 491 -8.00 -0.94 10.82
N LEU A 492 -6.70 -0.77 10.58
CA LEU A 492 -5.77 -0.18 11.54
C LEU A 492 -6.03 1.32 11.78
N GLY A 493 -6.50 2.03 10.75
CA GLY A 493 -6.97 3.41 10.85
C GLY A 493 -8.10 3.57 11.88
N MET A 494 -9.03 2.62 11.89
CA MET A 494 -10.15 2.59 12.83
C MET A 494 -9.76 2.02 14.19
N ILE A 495 -9.09 0.87 14.22
CA ILE A 495 -8.87 0.08 15.43
C ILE A 495 -7.73 0.69 16.26
N SER A 496 -6.57 0.94 15.66
CA SER A 496 -5.45 1.56 16.35
C SER A 496 -5.74 3.04 16.62
N GLY A 497 -6.33 3.76 15.65
CA GLY A 497 -6.78 5.14 15.86
C GLY A 497 -7.77 5.28 17.01
N GLY A 498 -8.77 4.39 17.10
CA GLY A 498 -9.79 4.41 18.14
C GLY A 498 -9.22 4.05 19.52
N ALA A 499 -8.32 3.08 19.59
CA ALA A 499 -7.62 2.74 20.83
C ALA A 499 -6.70 3.87 21.31
N MET A 500 -5.97 4.50 20.39
CA MET A 500 -5.12 5.66 20.70
C MET A 500 -5.93 6.86 21.20
N MET A 501 -7.05 7.18 20.54
CA MET A 501 -7.96 8.24 20.98
C MET A 501 -8.61 7.91 22.34
N SER A 502 -8.93 6.64 22.59
CA SER A 502 -9.48 6.18 23.88
C SER A 502 -8.47 6.33 25.01
N MET A 503 -7.20 5.97 24.79
CA MET A 503 -6.13 6.20 25.76
C MET A 503 -5.91 7.70 26.01
N ALA A 504 -5.98 8.54 24.96
CA ALA A 504 -5.93 9.99 25.11
C ALA A 504 -7.11 10.54 25.94
N ALA A 505 -8.30 9.95 25.78
CA ALA A 505 -9.51 10.38 26.46
C ALA A 505 -9.46 10.11 27.96
N ILE A 506 -8.82 9.03 28.41
CA ILE A 506 -8.83 8.59 29.80
C ILE A 506 -7.53 8.90 30.56
N TYR A 507 -6.47 9.32 29.87
CA TYR A 507 -5.14 9.47 30.47
C TYR A 507 -5.13 10.48 31.63
N GLY A 508 -4.66 10.02 32.79
CA GLY A 508 -4.49 10.85 33.98
C GLY A 508 -5.71 10.96 34.91
N ASP A 509 -6.88 10.45 34.52
CA ASP A 509 -8.13 10.61 35.31
C ASP A 509 -8.26 9.61 36.49
N GLY A 510 -7.20 8.89 36.82
CA GLY A 510 -7.22 7.94 37.93
C GLY A 510 -6.01 7.00 37.99
N PRO A 511 -5.86 6.25 39.10
CA PRO A 511 -4.75 5.33 39.30
C PRO A 511 -4.76 4.14 38.33
N ASP A 512 -5.93 3.79 37.78
CA ASP A 512 -6.11 2.73 36.78
C ASP A 512 -5.50 3.05 35.40
N VAL A 513 -5.14 4.32 35.18
CA VAL A 513 -4.63 4.86 33.90
C VAL A 513 -3.32 5.65 34.07
N GLU A 514 -2.68 5.56 35.23
CA GLU A 514 -1.38 6.21 35.51
C GLU A 514 -0.25 5.60 34.64
N ASN A 515 -0.35 4.31 34.33
CA ASN A 515 0.57 3.62 33.42
C ASN A 515 -0.20 2.83 32.36
N LEU A 516 -0.04 3.24 31.10
CA LEU A 516 -0.61 2.58 29.94
C LEU A 516 0.45 1.85 29.11
N GLU A 517 1.72 1.82 29.52
CA GLU A 517 2.73 1.02 28.84
C GLU A 517 2.56 -0.48 29.15
N PRO A 518 2.83 -1.38 28.19
CA PRO A 518 3.30 -1.12 26.82
C PRO A 518 2.18 -0.86 25.80
N TYR A 519 0.91 -0.77 26.23
CA TYR A 519 -0.24 -0.64 25.33
C TYR A 519 -0.17 0.63 24.48
N PHE A 520 0.20 1.76 25.10
CA PHE A 520 0.34 3.04 24.40
C PHE A 520 1.40 2.97 23.31
N THR A 521 2.65 2.67 23.68
CA THR A 521 3.75 2.68 22.71
C THR A 521 3.56 1.61 21.63
N GLY A 522 3.15 0.39 21.98
CA GLY A 522 2.94 -0.66 20.98
C GLY A 522 1.85 -0.31 19.95
N THR A 523 0.71 0.20 20.41
CA THR A 523 -0.37 0.65 19.52
C THR A 523 0.07 1.83 18.67
N MET A 524 0.87 2.75 19.23
CA MET A 524 1.43 3.87 18.49
C MET A 524 2.37 3.40 17.37
N MET A 525 3.27 2.45 17.64
CA MET A 525 4.15 1.89 16.63
C MET A 525 3.36 1.24 15.49
N LYS A 526 2.34 0.42 15.81
CA LYS A 526 1.45 -0.21 14.82
C LYS A 526 0.74 0.81 13.94
N TYR A 527 0.18 1.85 14.55
CA TYR A 527 -0.59 2.85 13.84
C TYR A 527 0.28 3.68 12.90
N TYR A 528 1.50 4.04 13.33
CA TYR A 528 2.45 4.77 12.49
C TYR A 528 3.03 3.90 11.36
N GLU A 529 3.29 2.61 11.62
CA GLU A 529 3.66 1.67 10.55
C GLU A 529 2.57 1.55 9.49
N PHE A 530 1.29 1.50 9.90
CA PHE A 530 0.19 1.52 8.95
C PHE A 530 0.21 2.77 8.06
N ILE A 531 0.24 3.95 8.69
CA ILE A 531 0.24 5.24 7.99
C ILE A 531 1.39 5.31 6.98
N THR A 532 2.59 4.88 7.39
CA THR A 532 3.78 4.98 6.53
C THR A 532 3.87 3.92 5.44
N LYS A 533 3.23 2.75 5.60
CA LYS A 533 3.21 1.72 4.56
C LYS A 533 2.09 1.90 3.56
N VAL A 534 0.93 2.44 3.96
CA VAL A 534 -0.21 2.64 3.06
C VAL A 534 -0.06 3.90 2.19
N THR A 535 0.74 4.88 2.60
CA THR A 535 0.96 6.11 1.83
C THR A 535 2.22 6.08 0.97
N ASP A 536 2.17 6.80 -0.15
CA ASP A 536 3.36 7.19 -0.92
C ASP A 536 3.65 8.67 -0.70
N SER A 537 4.64 8.96 0.15
CA SER A 537 5.04 10.33 0.47
C SER A 537 5.84 11.02 -0.65
N ASN A 538 6.28 10.31 -1.69
CA ASN A 538 7.09 10.90 -2.77
C ASN A 538 6.20 11.48 -3.88
N ASP A 539 5.33 10.65 -4.47
CA ASP A 539 4.49 11.06 -5.61
C ASP A 539 3.05 11.44 -5.16
N GLY A 540 2.62 10.95 -3.99
CA GLY A 540 1.33 11.25 -3.40
C GLY A 540 0.21 10.31 -3.85
N SER A 541 0.05 9.20 -3.15
CA SER A 541 -1.04 8.23 -3.36
C SER A 541 -1.42 7.48 -2.08
N TRP A 542 -2.56 6.78 -2.12
CA TRP A 542 -3.04 5.90 -1.05
C TRP A 542 -3.30 4.50 -1.59
N GLY A 543 -2.65 3.50 -1.01
CA GLY A 543 -2.60 2.14 -1.57
C GLY A 543 -3.96 1.44 -1.78
N GLU A 544 -4.95 1.70 -0.91
CA GLU A 544 -6.27 1.03 -0.95
C GLU A 544 -7.31 1.73 -1.86
N GLY A 545 -6.93 2.83 -2.52
CA GLY A 545 -7.85 3.63 -3.34
C GLY A 545 -8.71 4.64 -2.54
N LEU A 546 -9.51 5.42 -3.28
CA LEU A 546 -10.22 6.60 -2.76
C LEU A 546 -11.27 6.26 -1.68
N GLY A 547 -12.02 5.17 -1.85
CA GLY A 547 -13.09 4.79 -0.91
C GLY A 547 -12.57 4.48 0.49
N TYR A 548 -11.54 3.64 0.57
CA TYR A 548 -10.90 3.27 1.83
C TYR A 548 -10.03 4.37 2.42
N ASN A 549 -9.44 5.25 1.59
CA ASN A 549 -8.81 6.46 2.08
C ASN A 549 -9.83 7.37 2.78
N ASN A 550 -10.97 7.64 2.13
CA ASN A 550 -12.08 8.40 2.69
C ASN A 550 -12.55 7.84 4.05
N TYR A 551 -12.76 6.52 4.12
CA TYR A 551 -13.22 5.87 5.34
C TYR A 551 -12.17 5.97 6.45
N THR A 552 -10.90 5.75 6.13
CA THR A 552 -9.79 5.94 7.08
C THR A 552 -9.73 7.38 7.59
N PHE A 553 -9.81 8.38 6.70
CA PHE A 553 -9.75 9.80 7.05
C PHE A 553 -10.96 10.26 7.87
N SER A 554 -12.12 9.63 7.69
CA SER A 554 -13.29 9.86 8.53
C SER A 554 -13.10 9.44 10.00
N ASN A 555 -12.03 8.69 10.32
CA ASN A 555 -11.63 8.31 11.67
C ASN A 555 -10.33 9.03 12.10
N MET A 556 -9.33 9.12 11.22
CA MET A 556 -8.08 9.86 11.48
C MET A 556 -8.31 11.33 11.79
N GLY A 557 -9.35 11.93 11.19
CA GLY A 557 -9.79 13.28 11.51
C GLY A 557 -10.28 13.47 12.95
N TYR A 558 -10.21 12.45 13.80
CA TYR A 558 -10.42 12.55 15.24
C TYR A 558 -9.18 12.11 16.02
N SER A 559 -8.63 10.94 15.71
CA SER A 559 -7.52 10.36 16.45
C SER A 559 -6.20 11.10 16.25
N VAL A 560 -5.85 11.54 15.03
CA VAL A 560 -4.58 12.23 14.76
C VAL A 560 -4.49 13.59 15.48
N PRO A 561 -5.50 14.48 15.40
CA PRO A 561 -5.51 15.72 16.17
C PRO A 561 -5.51 15.47 17.69
N SER A 562 -6.22 14.44 18.16
CA SER A 562 -6.26 14.10 19.59
C SER A 562 -4.88 13.71 20.14
N LEU A 563 -4.08 12.96 19.37
CA LEU A 563 -2.71 12.62 19.75
C LEU A 563 -1.79 13.84 19.80
N LYS A 564 -1.99 14.78 18.87
CA LYS A 564 -1.26 16.05 18.89
C LYS A 564 -1.64 16.90 20.10
N ASN A 565 -2.93 17.00 20.42
CA ASN A 565 -3.42 17.82 21.53
C ASN A 565 -3.03 17.26 22.90
N VAL A 566 -3.15 15.94 23.10
CA VAL A 566 -2.91 15.31 24.41
C VAL A 566 -1.44 14.98 24.62
N PHE A 567 -0.78 14.35 23.64
CA PHE A 567 0.59 13.82 23.81
C PHE A 567 1.66 14.58 23.00
N ASN A 568 1.27 15.62 22.25
CA ASN A 568 2.16 16.34 21.34
C ASN A 568 2.80 15.44 20.24
N ILE A 569 2.11 14.36 19.85
CA ILE A 569 2.56 13.45 18.78
C ILE A 569 1.81 13.78 17.48
N ASP A 570 2.55 14.16 16.45
CA ASP A 570 2.00 14.44 15.11
C ASP A 570 2.30 13.29 14.14
N LEU A 571 1.24 12.74 13.54
CA LEU A 571 1.29 11.65 12.57
C LEU A 571 0.91 12.08 11.15
N SER A 572 0.69 13.38 10.92
CA SER A 572 0.08 13.86 9.67
C SER A 572 1.08 14.04 8.52
N ALA A 573 2.39 14.12 8.79
CA ALA A 573 3.39 14.35 7.75
C ALA A 573 3.37 13.30 6.61
N PRO A 574 3.26 11.98 6.86
CA PRO A 574 3.18 10.99 5.77
C PRO A 574 1.87 11.04 4.96
N LEU A 575 0.86 11.79 5.41
CA LEU A 575 -0.43 11.94 4.72
C LEU A 575 -0.42 13.06 3.67
N ILE A 576 0.63 13.90 3.65
CA ILE A 576 0.77 14.99 2.69
C ILE A 576 0.85 14.42 1.27
N GLY A 577 0.08 15.01 0.35
CA GLY A 577 0.08 14.64 -1.06
C GLY A 577 -0.73 13.40 -1.44
N THR A 578 -1.29 12.62 -0.50
CA THR A 578 -2.04 11.37 -0.79
C THR A 578 -3.24 11.53 -1.74
N TYR A 579 -3.70 12.76 -1.93
CA TYR A 579 -4.78 13.15 -2.83
C TYR A 579 -4.33 13.43 -4.28
N ASN A 580 -3.02 13.43 -4.56
CA ASN A 580 -2.49 13.73 -5.90
C ASN A 580 -2.90 12.68 -6.93
N GLU A 581 -2.87 11.39 -6.60
CA GLU A 581 -3.31 10.34 -7.53
C GLU A 581 -4.75 10.59 -8.03
N TYR A 582 -5.66 11.00 -7.15
CA TYR A 582 -7.05 11.26 -7.51
C TYR A 582 -7.19 12.44 -8.48
N ILE A 583 -6.33 13.46 -8.36
CA ILE A 583 -6.35 14.62 -9.26
C ILE A 583 -5.97 14.23 -10.69
N TRP A 584 -4.94 13.40 -10.86
CA TRP A 584 -4.43 13.03 -12.19
C TRP A 584 -5.13 11.80 -12.79
N GLY A 585 -5.37 10.77 -11.98
CA GLY A 585 -5.81 9.43 -12.39
C GLY A 585 -7.27 9.33 -12.81
N GLY A 586 -7.79 10.33 -13.53
CA GLY A 586 -9.15 10.36 -14.04
C GLY A 586 -9.53 11.72 -14.62
N ILE A 587 -10.83 11.99 -14.66
CA ILE A 587 -11.44 13.22 -15.17
C ILE A 587 -11.90 14.07 -13.98
N ILE A 588 -10.97 14.84 -13.40
CA ILE A 588 -11.23 15.67 -12.22
C ILE A 588 -12.36 16.69 -12.44
N LYS A 589 -12.56 17.17 -13.68
CA LYS A 589 -13.68 18.06 -14.04
C LYS A 589 -15.06 17.39 -14.01
N ASP A 590 -15.09 16.06 -14.09
CA ASP A 590 -16.27 15.23 -13.82
C ASP A 590 -16.27 14.63 -12.42
N ARG A 591 -15.25 14.95 -11.60
CA ARG A 591 -15.06 14.42 -10.24
C ARG A 591 -15.01 12.90 -10.24
N HIS A 592 -14.39 12.34 -11.27
CA HIS A 592 -14.33 10.92 -11.47
C HIS A 592 -12.87 10.48 -11.55
N TRP A 593 -12.45 9.71 -10.55
CA TRP A 593 -11.20 8.98 -10.51
C TRP A 593 -11.42 7.64 -11.18
N PHE A 594 -10.51 7.21 -12.04
CA PHE A 594 -10.55 5.87 -12.61
C PHE A 594 -10.06 4.87 -11.57
N GLU A 595 -11.01 4.18 -10.94
CA GLU A 595 -10.76 3.32 -9.81
C GLU A 595 -10.09 1.98 -10.16
N TYR A 596 -9.50 1.36 -9.13
CA TYR A 596 -8.98 -0.02 -9.14
C TYR A 596 -9.30 -0.69 -7.81
N GLY A 597 -9.37 -2.02 -7.78
CA GLY A 597 -9.73 -2.78 -6.59
C GLY A 597 -11.15 -2.50 -6.08
N ASP A 598 -11.38 -2.74 -4.78
CA ASP A 598 -12.65 -2.49 -4.09
C ASP A 598 -12.91 -0.99 -3.82
N SER A 599 -12.74 -0.12 -4.81
CA SER A 599 -13.02 1.31 -4.66
C SER A 599 -14.10 1.80 -5.63
N GLY A 600 -14.71 2.94 -5.30
CA GLY A 600 -15.51 3.71 -6.24
C GLY A 600 -14.71 4.91 -6.78
N GLY A 601 -14.99 5.30 -8.02
CA GLY A 601 -14.35 6.44 -8.69
C GLY A 601 -14.94 7.81 -8.40
N ASN A 602 -16.18 7.88 -7.88
CA ASN A 602 -16.86 9.16 -7.67
C ASN A 602 -16.26 9.93 -6.49
N MET A 603 -15.84 11.18 -6.74
CA MET A 603 -15.29 12.06 -5.73
C MET A 603 -16.39 12.94 -5.11
N ASN A 604 -16.68 12.67 -3.85
CA ASN A 604 -17.54 13.51 -3.01
C ASN A 604 -16.77 14.70 -2.44
N PRO A 605 -17.44 15.69 -1.82
CA PRO A 605 -16.75 16.77 -1.10
C PRO A 605 -15.71 16.22 -0.11
N ALA A 606 -14.48 16.73 -0.19
CA ALA A 606 -13.33 16.25 0.59
C ALA A 606 -13.35 16.70 2.07
N THR A 607 -14.52 16.71 2.71
CA THR A 607 -14.72 17.19 4.09
C THR A 607 -13.91 16.39 5.11
N ASN A 608 -13.66 15.11 4.84
CA ASN A 608 -12.79 14.25 5.68
C ASN A 608 -11.30 14.65 5.65
N TRP A 609 -10.86 15.53 4.74
CA TRP A 609 -9.49 16.07 4.72
C TRP A 609 -9.33 17.36 5.52
N ALA A 610 -10.41 17.90 6.11
CA ALA A 610 -10.37 19.19 6.80
C ALA A 610 -9.32 19.22 7.92
N PHE A 611 -9.15 18.12 8.67
CA PHE A 611 -8.14 18.03 9.72
C PHE A 611 -6.71 18.16 9.16
N LEU A 612 -6.41 17.47 8.06
CA LEU A 612 -5.09 17.50 7.43
C LEU A 612 -4.81 18.89 6.85
N LEU A 613 -5.82 19.52 6.24
CA LEU A 613 -5.72 20.87 5.73
C LEU A 613 -5.47 21.89 6.86
N ASP A 614 -6.10 21.74 8.03
CA ASP A 614 -5.86 22.61 9.17
C ASP A 614 -4.47 22.40 9.78
N MET A 615 -4.01 21.15 9.88
CA MET A 615 -2.70 20.84 10.45
C MET A 615 -1.53 21.25 9.55
N GLN A 616 -1.63 21.01 8.23
CA GLN A 616 -0.50 21.17 7.30
C GLN A 616 -0.59 22.41 6.40
N LYS A 617 -1.80 22.97 6.20
CA LYS A 617 -2.03 24.17 5.35
C LYS A 617 -1.46 24.03 3.93
N GLU A 618 -1.46 22.80 3.39
CA GLU A 618 -0.89 22.49 2.08
C GLU A 618 -1.66 23.14 0.93
N PRO A 619 -1.01 23.95 0.06
CA PRO A 619 -1.74 24.68 -0.98
C PRO A 619 -2.49 23.81 -1.99
N ARG A 620 -1.89 22.67 -2.36
CA ARG A 620 -2.48 21.69 -3.26
C ARG A 620 -3.70 21.01 -2.62
N LEU A 621 -3.66 20.76 -1.31
CA LEU A 621 -4.81 20.24 -0.55
C LEU A 621 -5.91 21.30 -0.43
N GLY A 622 -5.55 22.56 -0.19
CA GLY A 622 -6.49 23.68 -0.15
C GLY A 622 -7.29 23.80 -1.45
N TRP A 623 -6.61 23.67 -2.60
CA TRP A 623 -7.26 23.61 -3.90
C TRP A 623 -8.18 22.39 -4.01
N PHE A 624 -7.69 21.18 -3.73
CA PHE A 624 -8.47 19.94 -3.85
C PHE A 624 -9.75 19.98 -3.00
N TYR A 625 -9.62 20.44 -1.75
CA TYR A 625 -10.71 20.61 -0.80
C TYR A 625 -11.78 21.56 -1.33
N ASN A 626 -11.38 22.77 -1.72
CA ASN A 626 -12.30 23.81 -2.19
C ASN A 626 -12.91 23.45 -3.56
N TYR A 627 -12.13 22.81 -4.44
CA TYR A 627 -12.59 22.37 -5.75
C TYR A 627 -13.72 21.34 -5.64
N LEU A 628 -13.54 20.31 -4.80
CA LEU A 628 -14.57 19.29 -4.59
C LEU A 628 -15.78 19.85 -3.82
N LYS A 629 -15.56 20.73 -2.84
CA LYS A 629 -16.65 21.37 -2.08
C LYS A 629 -17.57 22.25 -2.94
N LYS A 630 -17.03 23.00 -3.91
CA LYS A 630 -17.79 23.98 -4.72
C LYS A 630 -18.83 23.37 -5.68
N GLY A 631 -18.59 22.19 -6.23
CA GLY A 631 -19.47 21.61 -7.26
C GLY A 631 -20.44 20.54 -6.78
N GLY A 632 -20.77 20.52 -5.48
CA GLY A 632 -21.85 19.69 -4.94
C GLY A 632 -21.49 18.22 -4.65
N TYR A 633 -22.48 17.45 -4.24
CA TYR A 633 -22.38 16.01 -4.01
C TYR A 633 -22.75 15.25 -5.29
N ILE A 634 -21.98 14.23 -5.65
CA ILE A 634 -22.46 13.22 -6.60
C ILE A 634 -23.16 12.18 -5.74
N GLU A 635 -24.50 12.05 -5.89
CA GLU A 635 -25.28 10.96 -5.30
C GLU A 635 -24.79 9.62 -5.88
N SER A 636 -23.66 9.15 -5.36
CA SER A 636 -23.18 7.80 -5.54
C SER A 636 -23.67 6.99 -4.34
N ASN A 637 -24.43 5.94 -4.62
CA ASN A 637 -24.95 5.04 -3.62
C ASN A 637 -23.85 4.13 -3.06
N THR A 638 -22.91 4.75 -2.35
CA THR A 638 -22.01 4.09 -1.41
C THR A 638 -22.54 4.28 0.01
N GLN A 639 -23.82 3.96 0.23
CA GLN A 639 -24.03 3.05 1.35
C GLN A 639 -23.45 1.71 0.88
N ALA A 640 -22.50 1.14 1.63
CA ALA A 640 -22.58 -0.29 1.79
C ALA A 640 -24.07 -0.57 2.15
N SER A 641 -24.80 -1.13 1.19
CA SER A 641 -26.27 -1.19 1.03
C SER A 641 -27.02 0.11 0.71
N ASN A 642 -27.22 0.48 -0.58
CA ASN A 642 -28.54 0.68 -1.21
C ASN A 642 -28.47 1.46 -2.54
N GLY A 643 -28.48 0.72 -3.65
CA GLY A 643 -29.18 0.95 -4.94
C GLY A 643 -29.36 2.34 -5.56
N ASP A 644 -28.63 2.55 -6.67
CA ASP A 644 -28.96 3.35 -7.87
C ASP A 644 -28.69 4.87 -7.92
N SER A 645 -28.04 5.28 -9.00
CA SER A 645 -27.41 6.58 -9.27
C SER A 645 -28.37 7.67 -9.74
N GLY A 646 -28.16 8.88 -9.24
CA GLY A 646 -28.70 10.10 -9.84
C GLY A 646 -27.79 11.29 -9.51
N ILE A 647 -27.15 11.88 -10.52
CA ILE A 647 -26.49 13.18 -10.37
C ILE A 647 -27.60 14.21 -10.15
N LYS A 648 -27.72 14.74 -8.93
CA LYS A 648 -28.46 15.98 -8.71
C LYS A 648 -27.50 17.15 -8.87
N GLU A 649 -27.46 17.72 -10.07
CA GLU A 649 -26.96 19.09 -10.22
C GLU A 649 -27.90 20.02 -9.45
N GLY A 650 -27.32 20.81 -8.54
CA GLY A 650 -28.03 21.88 -7.85
C GLY A 650 -28.18 21.67 -6.35
N THR A 651 -27.09 21.78 -5.61
CA THR A 651 -27.15 22.49 -4.33
C THR A 651 -26.17 23.66 -4.39
N SER A 652 -26.68 24.84 -4.07
CA SER A 652 -25.89 26.06 -4.01
C SER A 652 -24.70 25.87 -3.06
N ALA A 653 -23.60 26.59 -3.31
CA ALA A 653 -22.34 26.55 -2.55
C ALA A 653 -22.45 26.98 -1.06
N GLY A 654 -23.62 26.86 -0.43
CA GLY A 654 -23.90 27.18 0.97
C GLY A 654 -24.58 26.08 1.79
N GLU A 655 -24.96 24.93 1.22
CA GLU A 655 -25.66 23.84 1.96
C GLU A 655 -24.77 22.67 2.40
N ASN A 656 -23.46 22.70 2.10
CA ASN A 656 -22.54 21.56 2.27
C ASN A 656 -21.58 21.68 3.47
N GLU A 657 -21.84 22.58 4.42
CA GLU A 657 -21.00 22.67 5.62
C GLU A 657 -21.22 21.45 6.52
N THR A 658 -20.12 20.87 7.01
CA THR A 658 -20.14 19.70 7.90
C THR A 658 -19.58 20.05 9.27
N ILE A 659 -19.72 19.13 10.24
CA ILE A 659 -19.08 19.29 11.55
C ILE A 659 -17.54 19.36 11.43
N GLN A 660 -16.94 18.73 10.41
CA GLN A 660 -15.50 18.83 10.13
C GLN A 660 -15.12 20.26 9.79
N ASP A 661 -15.92 20.94 8.95
CA ASP A 661 -15.69 22.34 8.61
C ASP A 661 -15.76 23.24 9.83
N VAL A 662 -16.56 22.91 10.85
CA VAL A 662 -16.64 23.67 12.09
C VAL A 662 -15.39 23.47 12.95
N PHE A 663 -14.95 22.22 13.11
CA PHE A 663 -13.82 21.86 13.98
C PHE A 663 -12.47 22.38 13.46
N TYR A 664 -12.31 22.42 12.13
CA TYR A 664 -11.02 22.68 11.50
C TYR A 664 -11.00 24.01 10.76
N ASP A 665 -9.90 24.76 10.88
CA ASP A 665 -9.73 26.01 10.13
C ASP A 665 -9.22 25.73 8.70
N THR A 666 -10.15 25.66 7.76
CA THR A 666 -9.87 25.43 6.34
C THR A 666 -9.86 26.72 5.51
N LYS A 667 -10.03 27.89 6.14
CA LYS A 667 -10.11 29.18 5.44
C LYS A 667 -8.73 29.77 5.19
N ASN A 668 -8.63 30.66 4.22
CA ASN A 668 -7.43 31.45 3.88
C ASN A 668 -6.17 30.62 3.57
N VAL A 669 -6.31 29.33 3.26
CA VAL A 669 -5.21 28.53 2.73
C VAL A 669 -4.99 28.93 1.27
N LYS A 670 -3.74 29.17 0.89
CA LYS A 670 -3.38 29.43 -0.51
C LYS A 670 -3.83 28.24 -1.36
N GLU A 671 -4.42 28.48 -2.52
CA GLU A 671 -4.77 27.41 -3.45
C GLU A 671 -3.68 27.29 -4.53
N ASP A 672 -3.28 26.06 -4.84
CA ASP A 672 -2.36 25.74 -5.93
C ASP A 672 -3.06 24.78 -6.90
N SER A 673 -3.33 25.24 -8.12
CA SER A 673 -4.14 24.52 -9.12
C SER A 673 -3.27 23.64 -10.02
N PRO A 674 -3.66 22.37 -10.29
CA PRO A 674 -2.93 21.46 -11.20
C PRO A 674 -3.02 21.83 -12.67
N PHE A 675 -3.96 22.68 -13.07
CA PHE A 675 -4.34 22.79 -14.50
C PHE A 675 -3.26 23.36 -15.43
N ASP A 676 -2.23 24.00 -14.87
CA ASP A 676 -1.07 24.49 -15.64
C ASP A 676 0.12 23.49 -15.63
N GLU A 677 0.01 22.36 -14.91
CA GLU A 677 1.01 21.29 -14.89
C GLU A 677 0.79 20.29 -16.04
N SER A 678 1.85 19.52 -16.33
CA SER A 678 1.72 18.39 -17.26
C SER A 678 0.63 17.43 -16.77
N PRO A 679 -0.34 17.08 -17.62
CA PRO A 679 -1.35 16.10 -17.26
C PRO A 679 -0.83 14.66 -17.42
N VAL A 680 0.41 14.48 -17.90
CA VAL A 680 1.15 13.21 -17.90
C VAL A 680 1.86 13.06 -16.55
N LYS A 681 1.64 11.93 -15.87
CA LYS A 681 2.22 11.69 -14.53
C LYS A 681 2.43 10.21 -14.24
N MET A 682 3.31 9.92 -13.29
CA MET A 682 3.53 8.60 -12.72
C MET A 682 3.42 8.68 -11.20
N PHE A 683 2.80 7.67 -10.60
CA PHE A 683 2.80 7.41 -9.16
C PHE A 683 3.48 6.08 -8.92
N LYS A 684 4.76 6.11 -8.52
CA LYS A 684 5.66 4.96 -8.67
C LYS A 684 5.28 3.77 -7.78
N ASN A 685 5.00 4.00 -6.50
CA ASN A 685 4.81 2.90 -5.54
C ASN A 685 3.51 2.13 -5.79
N VAL A 686 2.41 2.87 -5.98
CA VAL A 686 1.11 2.30 -6.35
C VAL A 686 1.02 1.91 -7.83
N GLY A 687 2.03 2.31 -8.62
CA GLY A 687 2.24 1.93 -10.02
C GLY A 687 1.25 2.53 -11.02
N THR A 688 0.72 3.72 -10.76
CA THR A 688 -0.24 4.38 -11.67
C THR A 688 0.49 5.21 -12.72
N THR A 689 0.33 4.86 -13.99
CA THR A 689 0.73 5.67 -15.15
C THR A 689 -0.47 6.47 -15.64
N VAL A 690 -0.29 7.77 -15.90
CA VAL A 690 -1.33 8.66 -16.45
C VAL A 690 -0.81 9.34 -17.71
N PHE A 691 -1.53 9.17 -18.82
CA PHE A 691 -1.32 9.89 -20.07
C PHE A 691 -2.57 10.66 -20.46
N LYS A 692 -2.44 11.97 -20.62
CA LYS A 692 -3.56 12.86 -20.90
C LYS A 692 -3.21 13.89 -21.96
N SER A 693 -4.18 14.32 -22.77
CA SER A 693 -3.99 15.45 -23.70
C SER A 693 -4.11 16.81 -23.01
N GLY A 694 -4.87 16.86 -21.91
CA GLY A 694 -5.17 18.08 -21.17
C GLY A 694 -5.99 17.79 -19.90
N TRP A 695 -6.80 18.76 -19.49
CA TRP A 695 -7.61 18.73 -18.27
C TRP A 695 -9.11 18.89 -18.53
N GLU A 696 -9.53 19.05 -19.78
CA GLU A 696 -10.94 19.15 -20.19
C GLU A 696 -11.65 17.78 -20.15
N LYS A 697 -12.99 17.80 -20.20
CA LYS A 697 -13.81 16.58 -20.09
C LYS A 697 -13.74 15.68 -21.33
N ASP A 698 -13.44 16.27 -22.48
CA ASP A 698 -13.35 15.61 -23.77
C ASP A 698 -11.91 15.28 -24.17
N ASP A 699 -10.94 15.59 -23.31
CA ASP A 699 -9.54 15.22 -23.48
C ASP A 699 -9.32 13.71 -23.44
N PHE A 700 -8.25 13.27 -24.10
CA PHE A 700 -7.77 11.91 -24.03
C PHE A 700 -7.22 11.63 -22.64
N VAL A 701 -7.62 10.51 -22.05
CA VAL A 701 -7.18 10.05 -20.72
C VAL A 701 -6.93 8.56 -20.77
N PHE A 702 -5.68 8.15 -20.53
CA PHE A 702 -5.27 6.77 -20.31
C PHE A 702 -4.66 6.66 -18.92
N VAL A 703 -5.12 5.68 -18.14
CA VAL A 703 -4.60 5.39 -16.81
C VAL A 703 -4.33 3.90 -16.72
N MET A 704 -3.13 3.49 -16.33
CA MET A 704 -2.74 2.07 -16.19
C MET A 704 -2.14 1.78 -14.82
N ARG A 705 -2.51 0.64 -14.21
CA ARG A 705 -2.05 0.19 -12.90
C ARG A 705 -1.01 -0.93 -13.04
N THR A 706 0.23 -0.70 -12.64
CA THR A 706 1.36 -1.66 -12.70
C THR A 706 2.21 -1.53 -11.45
N GLY A 707 1.60 -1.66 -10.28
CA GLY A 707 2.25 -1.43 -8.99
C GLY A 707 2.14 -2.61 -8.03
N ALA A 708 2.76 -2.44 -6.87
CA ALA A 708 2.73 -3.44 -5.82
C ALA A 708 1.33 -3.60 -5.23
N PHE A 709 1.08 -4.81 -4.70
CA PHE A 709 -0.19 -5.14 -4.09
C PHE A 709 -0.36 -4.43 -2.74
N TYR A 710 -1.50 -3.77 -2.56
CA TYR A 710 -1.99 -3.24 -1.29
C TYR A 710 -3.30 -3.90 -0.90
N ASN A 711 -3.78 -3.64 0.31
CA ASN A 711 -5.08 -4.13 0.76
C ASN A 711 -6.21 -3.68 -0.17
N HIS A 712 -7.25 -4.52 -0.31
CA HIS A 712 -8.43 -4.27 -1.15
C HIS A 712 -8.20 -4.18 -2.68
N GLN A 713 -6.99 -4.41 -3.18
CA GLN A 713 -6.73 -4.45 -4.62
C GLN A 713 -7.21 -5.76 -5.25
N HIS A 714 -7.53 -5.75 -6.54
CA HIS A 714 -7.83 -6.98 -7.28
C HIS A 714 -6.55 -7.57 -7.86
N LEU A 715 -6.64 -8.73 -8.50
CA LEU A 715 -5.56 -9.30 -9.30
C LEU A 715 -5.58 -8.67 -10.70
N ASP A 716 -5.43 -7.35 -10.72
CA ASP A 716 -5.67 -6.45 -11.84
C ASP A 716 -4.37 -5.81 -12.37
N GLN A 717 -3.20 -6.31 -11.98
CA GLN A 717 -1.94 -5.66 -12.37
C GLN A 717 -1.76 -5.68 -13.89
N GLY A 718 -1.46 -4.51 -14.43
CA GLY A 718 -1.46 -4.16 -15.84
C GLY A 718 -2.75 -3.48 -16.32
N SER A 719 -3.87 -3.60 -15.61
CA SER A 719 -5.16 -3.10 -16.11
C SER A 719 -5.15 -1.60 -16.37
N PHE A 720 -6.01 -1.15 -17.28
CA PHE A 720 -6.06 0.24 -17.70
C PHE A 720 -7.46 0.71 -18.07
N TRP A 721 -7.62 2.02 -17.99
CA TRP A 721 -8.77 2.79 -18.45
C TRP A 721 -8.40 3.63 -19.67
N LEU A 722 -9.38 3.89 -20.53
CA LEU A 722 -9.23 4.80 -21.66
C LEU A 722 -10.52 5.57 -21.89
N ALA A 723 -10.43 6.90 -21.83
CA ALA A 723 -11.47 7.82 -22.22
C ALA A 723 -10.96 8.80 -23.27
N ASP A 724 -11.83 9.18 -24.20
CA ASP A 724 -11.56 10.26 -25.15
C ASP A 724 -12.89 10.83 -25.70
N ARG A 725 -12.87 12.08 -26.16
CA ARG A 725 -14.05 12.73 -26.80
C ARG A 725 -15.32 12.64 -25.95
N GLY A 726 -15.18 12.72 -24.62
CA GLY A 726 -16.28 12.68 -23.66
C GLY A 726 -16.88 11.29 -23.42
N ASN A 727 -16.26 10.22 -23.92
CA ASN A 727 -16.69 8.84 -23.73
C ASN A 727 -15.60 8.03 -23.00
N ILE A 728 -16.00 7.15 -22.08
CA ILE A 728 -15.12 6.14 -21.49
C ILE A 728 -15.28 4.86 -22.32
N PHE A 729 -14.20 4.42 -22.98
CA PHE A 729 -14.22 3.25 -23.86
C PHE A 729 -13.78 1.98 -23.15
N ILE A 730 -12.66 2.05 -22.43
CA ILE A 730 -12.15 0.97 -21.59
C ILE A 730 -12.38 1.33 -20.13
N GLU A 731 -13.06 0.45 -19.40
CA GLU A 731 -13.52 0.66 -18.03
C GLU A 731 -13.41 -0.62 -17.18
N GLU A 732 -13.34 -0.47 -15.86
CA GLU A 732 -13.35 -1.59 -14.91
C GLU A 732 -14.75 -2.08 -14.59
N ARG A 733 -14.85 -3.36 -14.21
CA ARG A 733 -16.09 -3.91 -13.63
C ARG A 733 -16.28 -3.37 -12.22
N HIS A 734 -17.31 -2.56 -12.03
CA HIS A 734 -17.45 -1.80 -10.79
C HIS A 734 -17.90 -2.63 -9.58
N LEU A 735 -17.28 -2.37 -8.42
CA LEU A 735 -17.75 -2.88 -7.12
C LEU A 735 -19.22 -2.49 -6.83
N LYS A 736 -19.74 -1.39 -7.39
CA LYS A 736 -21.16 -1.02 -7.23
C LYS A 736 -22.12 -2.13 -7.70
N ASN A 737 -21.66 -3.01 -8.60
CA ASN A 737 -22.43 -4.10 -9.18
C ASN A 737 -22.27 -5.43 -8.41
N SER A 738 -21.33 -5.52 -7.47
CA SER A 738 -20.99 -6.76 -6.74
C SER A 738 -20.61 -6.47 -5.28
N ASN A 739 -20.24 -7.48 -4.49
CA ASN A 739 -19.48 -7.35 -3.24
C ASN A 739 -19.08 -8.75 -2.74
N TYR A 740 -18.10 -8.80 -1.84
CA TYR A 740 -17.59 -10.07 -1.31
C TYR A 740 -18.54 -10.81 -0.36
N TYR A 741 -19.63 -10.19 0.12
CA TYR A 741 -20.50 -10.78 1.13
C TYR A 741 -21.58 -11.71 0.55
N ASP A 742 -22.14 -11.36 -0.62
CA ASP A 742 -23.31 -12.06 -1.18
C ASP A 742 -23.17 -12.50 -2.65
N ASP A 743 -22.20 -11.96 -3.40
CA ASP A 743 -22.07 -12.26 -4.82
C ASP A 743 -21.12 -13.46 -5.06
N PRO A 744 -21.62 -14.61 -5.58
CA PRO A 744 -20.78 -15.76 -5.85
C PRO A 744 -19.76 -15.51 -6.97
N LEU A 745 -19.90 -14.46 -7.79
CA LEU A 745 -18.96 -14.10 -8.86
C LEU A 745 -17.86 -13.15 -8.40
N TYR A 746 -17.94 -12.61 -7.18
CA TYR A 746 -16.92 -11.69 -6.67
C TYR A 746 -15.51 -12.32 -6.65
N GLN A 747 -15.40 -13.49 -6.03
CA GLN A 747 -14.13 -14.21 -5.90
C GLN A 747 -13.64 -14.89 -7.19
N PRO A 748 -14.46 -15.65 -7.94
CA PRO A 748 -14.00 -16.40 -9.11
C PRO A 748 -13.87 -15.57 -10.39
N TRP A 749 -14.40 -14.34 -10.41
CA TRP A 749 -14.43 -13.51 -11.61
C TRP A 749 -14.04 -12.06 -11.35
N LEU A 750 -14.80 -11.32 -10.53
CA LEU A 750 -14.65 -9.86 -10.40
C LEU A 750 -13.22 -9.47 -9.99
N THR A 751 -12.66 -10.17 -9.00
CA THR A 751 -11.34 -9.89 -8.43
C THR A 751 -10.20 -10.55 -9.20
N GLN A 752 -10.49 -11.36 -10.21
CA GLN A 752 -9.53 -12.15 -10.96
C GLN A 752 -9.14 -11.46 -12.27
N PRO A 753 -7.97 -11.75 -12.86
CA PRO A 753 -7.53 -11.14 -14.12
C PRO A 753 -8.58 -11.12 -15.25
N VAL A 754 -9.44 -12.13 -15.34
CA VAL A 754 -10.52 -12.19 -16.36
C VAL A 754 -11.55 -11.05 -16.26
N GLY A 755 -11.69 -10.43 -15.09
CA GLY A 755 -12.57 -9.28 -14.85
C GLY A 755 -12.00 -7.93 -15.31
N HIS A 756 -10.73 -7.88 -15.73
CA HIS A 756 -9.98 -6.65 -15.92
C HIS A 756 -9.39 -6.52 -17.33
N SER A 757 -8.96 -5.33 -17.73
CA SER A 757 -8.26 -5.09 -19.00
C SER A 757 -6.79 -5.49 -18.92
N THR A 758 -6.56 -6.76 -18.58
CA THR A 758 -5.22 -7.32 -18.36
C THR A 758 -4.93 -8.54 -19.23
N ILE A 759 -3.89 -9.31 -18.89
CA ILE A 759 -3.42 -10.44 -19.70
C ILE A 759 -3.73 -11.76 -19.01
N LEU A 760 -4.25 -12.73 -19.77
CA LEU A 760 -4.32 -14.12 -19.36
C LEU A 760 -3.24 -14.95 -20.07
N ILE A 761 -2.79 -16.00 -19.39
CA ILE A 761 -1.92 -17.04 -19.93
C ILE A 761 -2.73 -18.34 -20.02
N ASP A 762 -2.75 -18.96 -21.20
CA ASP A 762 -3.50 -20.19 -21.50
C ASP A 762 -5.00 -20.11 -21.13
N GLY A 763 -5.61 -18.93 -21.29
CA GLY A 763 -7.01 -18.69 -20.93
C GLY A 763 -7.31 -18.85 -19.43
N ASN A 764 -6.30 -18.90 -18.56
CA ASN A 764 -6.49 -19.06 -17.12
C ASN A 764 -7.07 -17.79 -16.50
N HIS A 765 -8.31 -17.85 -16.01
CA HIS A 765 -8.95 -16.72 -15.34
C HIS A 765 -8.17 -16.20 -14.13
N GLN A 766 -7.41 -17.06 -13.45
CA GLN A 766 -6.55 -16.78 -12.29
C GLN A 766 -5.06 -16.75 -12.70
N SER A 767 -4.75 -16.11 -13.83
CA SER A 767 -3.38 -16.07 -14.37
C SER A 767 -2.38 -15.38 -13.44
N GLN A 768 -2.84 -14.45 -12.61
CA GLN A 768 -2.03 -13.72 -11.66
C GLN A 768 -2.21 -14.26 -10.24
N ARG A 769 -1.32 -13.83 -9.36
CA ARG A 769 -1.38 -14.05 -7.92
C ARG A 769 -1.27 -12.74 -7.18
N VAL A 770 -1.70 -12.74 -5.92
CA VAL A 770 -1.40 -11.63 -5.01
C VAL A 770 0.13 -11.50 -4.89
N GLY A 771 0.62 -10.31 -5.24
CA GLY A 771 2.03 -9.96 -5.17
C GLY A 771 2.53 -9.79 -3.75
N ASP A 772 3.84 -9.87 -3.56
CA ASP A 772 4.45 -9.54 -2.27
C ASP A 772 4.21 -8.03 -1.97
N PRO A 773 3.70 -7.64 -0.78
CA PRO A 773 3.44 -6.23 -0.49
C PRO A 773 4.72 -5.40 -0.50
N LEU A 774 4.61 -4.14 -0.91
CA LEU A 774 5.75 -3.24 -0.97
C LEU A 774 6.42 -3.13 0.41
N ASN A 775 7.75 -3.30 0.44
CA ASN A 775 8.55 -3.21 1.67
C ASN A 775 8.12 -4.18 2.79
N PHE A 776 7.48 -5.32 2.46
CA PHE A 776 7.12 -6.32 3.46
C PHE A 776 8.36 -6.99 4.07
N ALA A 777 9.19 -7.63 3.24
CA ALA A 777 10.43 -8.27 3.66
C ALA A 777 11.47 -8.20 2.52
N PRO A 778 12.70 -7.70 2.76
CA PRO A 778 13.75 -7.71 1.75
C PRO A 778 14.01 -9.12 1.18
N GLY A 779 13.92 -9.25 -0.15
CA GLY A 779 14.02 -10.51 -0.88
C GLY A 779 12.66 -11.11 -1.28
N PHE A 780 11.54 -10.58 -0.77
CA PHE A 780 10.20 -10.84 -1.26
C PHE A 780 9.73 -9.69 -2.15
N ASP A 781 10.14 -9.75 -3.42
CA ASP A 781 9.93 -8.67 -4.40
C ASP A 781 9.14 -9.15 -5.63
N ASP A 782 8.29 -10.17 -5.48
CA ASP A 782 7.42 -10.62 -6.56
C ASP A 782 6.15 -9.76 -6.58
N HIS A 783 6.29 -8.56 -7.11
CA HIS A 783 5.20 -7.62 -7.37
C HIS A 783 5.37 -6.97 -8.74
N ALA A 784 4.30 -6.35 -9.24
CA ALA A 784 4.36 -5.54 -10.45
C ALA A 784 4.96 -4.16 -10.15
N PHE A 785 5.65 -3.56 -11.12
CA PHE A 785 6.25 -2.23 -10.97
C PHE A 785 6.41 -1.53 -12.32
N ILE A 786 6.52 -0.20 -12.30
CA ILE A 786 6.91 0.60 -13.46
C ILE A 786 8.43 0.59 -13.58
N ASP A 787 8.96 -0.01 -14.66
CA ASP A 787 10.41 -0.04 -14.94
C ASP A 787 10.89 1.23 -15.64
N GLN A 788 10.15 1.69 -16.66
CA GLN A 788 10.50 2.89 -17.44
C GLN A 788 9.33 3.87 -17.46
N PHE A 789 9.63 5.17 -17.44
CA PHE A 789 8.64 6.22 -17.66
C PHE A 789 9.31 7.46 -18.26
N LEU A 790 8.74 8.13 -19.26
CA LEU A 790 9.26 9.45 -19.67
C LEU A 790 8.16 10.29 -20.31
N ASP A 791 8.02 11.54 -19.87
CA ASP A 791 7.16 12.53 -20.55
C ASP A 791 7.98 13.35 -21.57
N GLY A 792 7.90 13.03 -22.86
CA GLY A 792 8.55 13.78 -23.94
C GLY A 792 7.65 14.85 -24.56
N LYS A 793 8.18 15.61 -25.53
CA LYS A 793 7.45 16.65 -26.26
C LYS A 793 6.40 16.09 -27.20
N LYS A 794 6.74 15.03 -27.94
CA LYS A 794 5.90 14.41 -28.98
C LYS A 794 5.35 13.05 -28.56
N ALA A 795 6.09 12.35 -27.71
CA ALA A 795 5.68 11.06 -27.18
C ALA A 795 5.94 10.99 -25.67
N ALA A 796 5.19 10.15 -24.97
CA ALA A 796 5.54 9.67 -23.65
C ALA A 796 5.61 8.14 -23.66
N PHE A 797 6.28 7.56 -22.67
CA PHE A 797 6.42 6.11 -22.57
C PHE A 797 6.27 5.64 -21.13
N SER A 798 5.70 4.46 -20.95
CA SER A 798 5.72 3.71 -19.71
C SER A 798 5.90 2.22 -20.00
N ALA A 799 6.70 1.54 -19.17
CA ALA A 799 6.86 0.09 -19.21
C ALA A 799 6.55 -0.47 -17.83
N GLY A 800 5.47 -1.24 -17.72
CA GLY A 800 5.13 -1.98 -16.50
C GLY A 800 5.54 -3.44 -16.59
N ASP A 801 6.34 -3.92 -15.64
CA ASP A 801 6.61 -5.35 -15.45
C ASP A 801 5.51 -5.95 -14.57
N ILE A 802 4.85 -6.98 -15.08
CA ILE A 802 3.81 -7.72 -14.37
C ILE A 802 4.13 -9.22 -14.29
N GLY A 803 5.20 -9.68 -14.93
CA GLY A 803 5.46 -11.11 -15.18
C GLY A 803 5.70 -11.93 -13.93
N ARG A 804 6.22 -11.31 -12.86
CA ARG A 804 6.47 -11.98 -11.56
C ARG A 804 5.20 -12.54 -10.91
N LEU A 805 4.03 -12.02 -11.30
CA LEU A 805 2.74 -12.44 -10.78
C LEU A 805 2.16 -13.66 -11.50
N TYR A 806 2.71 -14.05 -12.65
CA TYR A 806 2.19 -15.10 -13.53
C TYR A 806 2.73 -16.50 -13.22
N TRP A 807 3.00 -16.78 -11.95
CA TRP A 807 3.40 -18.12 -11.46
C TRP A 807 4.59 -18.76 -12.20
N GLY A 808 5.48 -17.95 -12.79
CA GLY A 808 6.61 -18.45 -13.58
C GLY A 808 6.24 -19.12 -14.91
N LYS A 809 4.99 -18.98 -15.39
CA LYS A 809 4.55 -19.47 -16.71
C LYS A 809 5.29 -18.78 -17.85
N VAL A 810 5.60 -17.51 -17.66
CA VAL A 810 6.45 -16.72 -18.56
C VAL A 810 7.70 -16.30 -17.82
N LYS A 811 8.82 -16.19 -18.55
CA LYS A 811 10.09 -15.72 -17.99
C LYS A 811 10.01 -14.23 -17.63
N SER A 812 9.34 -13.45 -18.46
CA SER A 812 9.00 -12.05 -18.20
C SER A 812 7.76 -11.66 -19.00
N LEU A 813 7.01 -10.69 -18.49
CA LEU A 813 5.86 -10.10 -19.17
C LEU A 813 5.82 -8.62 -18.84
N THR A 814 5.91 -7.79 -19.88
CA THR A 814 5.87 -6.33 -19.75
C THR A 814 4.77 -5.75 -20.62
N ARG A 815 4.05 -4.77 -20.06
CA ARG A 815 3.07 -3.97 -20.77
C ARG A 815 3.68 -2.61 -21.04
N ASN A 816 4.02 -2.36 -22.30
CA ASN A 816 4.69 -1.13 -22.71
C ASN A 816 3.72 -0.25 -23.48
N VAL A 817 3.70 1.04 -23.18
CA VAL A 817 2.76 1.99 -23.78
C VAL A 817 3.50 3.21 -24.27
N VAL A 818 3.50 3.42 -25.58
CA VAL A 818 3.98 4.64 -26.22
C VAL A 818 2.76 5.54 -26.47
N TYR A 819 2.69 6.68 -25.78
CA TYR A 819 1.67 7.69 -25.99
C TYR A 819 2.14 8.71 -27.04
N LEU A 820 1.59 8.61 -28.24
CA LEU A 820 1.75 9.57 -29.32
C LEU A 820 0.80 10.75 -29.09
N LYS A 821 1.36 11.90 -28.72
CA LYS A 821 0.56 13.06 -28.33
C LYS A 821 -0.18 13.62 -29.55
N PRO A 822 -1.46 14.02 -29.40
CA PRO A 822 -2.18 14.11 -28.13
C PRO A 822 -3.13 12.93 -27.83
N ARG A 823 -3.36 11.94 -28.70
CA ARG A 823 -4.54 11.04 -28.53
C ARG A 823 -4.38 9.59 -28.94
N THR A 824 -3.15 9.15 -29.23
CA THR A 824 -2.94 7.81 -29.81
C THR A 824 -1.96 7.03 -28.96
N LEU A 825 -2.25 5.76 -28.72
CA LEU A 825 -1.33 4.84 -28.05
C LEU A 825 -0.84 3.80 -29.04
N LEU A 826 0.43 3.43 -28.93
CA LEU A 826 0.93 2.13 -29.38
C LEU A 826 1.23 1.30 -28.13
N MET A 827 0.45 0.26 -27.91
CA MET A 827 0.69 -0.75 -26.86
C MET A 827 1.57 -1.87 -27.43
N LEU A 828 2.64 -2.19 -26.72
CA LEU A 828 3.61 -3.24 -27.05
C LEU A 828 3.70 -4.21 -25.86
N ASP A 829 2.80 -5.20 -25.84
CA ASP A 829 2.83 -6.27 -24.85
C ASP A 829 3.89 -7.29 -25.24
N ILE A 830 4.87 -7.51 -24.35
CA ILE A 830 6.02 -8.38 -24.62
C ILE A 830 6.00 -9.53 -23.61
N ALA A 831 5.72 -10.74 -24.11
CA ALA A 831 5.79 -11.97 -23.33
C ALA A 831 7.02 -12.79 -23.75
N VAL A 832 7.89 -13.11 -22.81
CA VAL A 832 9.03 -13.99 -23.05
C VAL A 832 8.67 -15.38 -22.52
N PRO A 833 8.58 -16.41 -23.38
CA PRO A 833 8.25 -17.75 -22.92
C PRO A 833 9.34 -18.29 -21.98
N ASN A 834 8.95 -19.25 -21.14
CA ASN A 834 9.89 -20.00 -20.32
C ASN A 834 10.35 -21.25 -21.11
N GLU A 835 10.25 -22.46 -20.53
CA GLU A 835 10.54 -23.71 -21.24
C GLU A 835 9.41 -24.14 -22.18
N GLU A 836 8.17 -23.75 -21.88
CA GLU A 836 6.98 -24.06 -22.65
C GLU A 836 6.44 -22.83 -23.37
N ASP A 837 5.75 -23.08 -24.49
CA ASP A 837 5.00 -22.06 -25.20
C ASP A 837 3.57 -21.93 -24.66
N HIS A 838 3.11 -20.70 -24.57
CA HIS A 838 1.83 -20.35 -23.96
C HIS A 838 1.00 -19.45 -24.87
N ASP A 839 -0.33 -19.58 -24.75
CA ASP A 839 -1.24 -18.60 -25.32
C ASP A 839 -1.26 -17.37 -24.42
N VAL A 840 -1.15 -16.19 -25.03
CA VAL A 840 -1.18 -14.88 -24.37
C VAL A 840 -2.41 -14.15 -24.88
N THR A 841 -3.33 -13.85 -23.98
CA THR A 841 -4.62 -13.20 -24.31
C THR A 841 -4.67 -11.82 -23.67
N LEU A 842 -4.74 -10.78 -24.49
CA LEU A 842 -5.02 -9.40 -24.06
C LEU A 842 -6.53 -9.23 -23.89
N LEU A 843 -6.95 -8.62 -22.78
CA LEU A 843 -8.35 -8.31 -22.48
C LEU A 843 -8.60 -6.80 -22.56
N TYR A 844 -9.70 -6.42 -23.20
CA TYR A 844 -10.19 -5.04 -23.26
C TYR A 844 -11.63 -5.00 -22.76
N GLN A 845 -11.82 -4.61 -21.51
CA GLN A 845 -13.14 -4.53 -20.87
C GLN A 845 -13.90 -3.29 -21.33
N THR A 846 -15.19 -3.45 -21.64
CA THR A 846 -16.13 -2.37 -21.92
C THR A 846 -17.50 -2.71 -21.34
N LEU A 847 -18.39 -1.73 -21.18
CA LEU A 847 -19.70 -1.98 -20.58
C LEU A 847 -20.53 -3.01 -21.35
N ARG A 848 -20.69 -2.87 -22.67
CA ARG A 848 -21.67 -3.62 -23.47
C ARG A 848 -21.03 -4.42 -24.59
N LEU A 849 -21.52 -5.64 -24.80
CA LEU A 849 -21.07 -6.53 -25.88
C LEU A 849 -21.42 -5.98 -27.26
N GLU A 850 -22.57 -5.32 -27.39
CA GLU A 850 -23.03 -4.77 -28.67
C GLU A 850 -22.15 -3.62 -29.20
N ASP A 851 -21.38 -2.97 -28.32
CA ASP A 851 -20.47 -1.89 -28.69
C ASP A 851 -19.20 -2.43 -29.39
N ILE A 852 -18.96 -3.75 -29.37
CA ILE A 852 -17.72 -4.38 -29.81
C ILE A 852 -17.86 -4.96 -31.21
N LYS A 853 -16.93 -4.58 -32.09
CA LYS A 853 -16.66 -5.27 -33.35
C LYS A 853 -15.26 -5.88 -33.30
N ALA A 854 -15.19 -7.21 -33.25
CA ALA A 854 -13.94 -7.96 -33.30
C ALA A 854 -13.53 -8.23 -34.77
N ASP A 855 -12.29 -7.94 -35.12
CA ASP A 855 -11.72 -8.19 -36.45
C ASP A 855 -10.21 -8.42 -36.34
N LYS A 856 -9.64 -9.22 -37.26
CA LYS A 856 -8.22 -9.60 -37.22
C LYS A 856 -7.27 -8.49 -37.65
N GLU A 857 -7.73 -7.53 -38.44
CA GLU A 857 -6.93 -6.37 -38.85
C GLU A 857 -7.13 -5.21 -37.88
N ALA A 858 -8.39 -4.88 -37.57
CA ALA A 858 -8.70 -3.82 -36.61
C ALA A 858 -10.07 -3.98 -35.96
N SER A 859 -10.06 -4.13 -34.63
CA SER A 859 -11.28 -4.16 -33.82
C SER A 859 -11.74 -2.74 -33.44
N SER A 860 -13.02 -2.58 -33.08
CA SER A 860 -13.54 -1.29 -32.63
C SER A 860 -14.52 -1.41 -31.45
N ILE A 861 -14.51 -0.41 -30.57
CA ILE A 861 -15.53 -0.20 -29.52
C ILE A 861 -16.20 1.16 -29.76
N THR A 862 -17.51 1.17 -30.03
CA THR A 862 -18.24 2.38 -30.43
C THR A 862 -19.15 2.90 -29.32
N LYS A 863 -18.98 4.17 -28.94
CA LYS A 863 -19.78 4.86 -27.92
C LYS A 863 -19.99 6.33 -28.30
N GLY A 864 -21.22 6.83 -28.14
CA GLY A 864 -21.52 8.26 -28.31
C GLY A 864 -21.14 8.86 -29.67
N GLY A 865 -21.23 8.10 -30.76
CA GLY A 865 -20.84 8.55 -32.11
C GLY A 865 -19.33 8.59 -32.38
N SER A 866 -18.52 8.02 -31.50
CA SER A 866 -17.07 7.85 -31.65
C SER A 866 -16.68 6.38 -31.53
N SER A 867 -15.59 5.98 -32.15
CA SER A 867 -15.06 4.62 -32.10
C SER A 867 -13.62 4.61 -31.60
N LEU A 868 -13.36 3.86 -30.53
CA LEU A 868 -12.00 3.42 -30.19
C LEU A 868 -11.62 2.29 -31.15
N ASN A 869 -10.67 2.56 -32.04
CA ASN A 869 -10.09 1.58 -32.94
C ASN A 869 -8.86 0.94 -32.31
N ILE A 870 -8.76 -0.38 -32.41
CA ILE A 870 -7.65 -1.20 -31.95
C ILE A 870 -7.06 -1.88 -33.20
N VAL A 871 -6.03 -1.27 -33.79
CA VAL A 871 -5.39 -1.77 -35.02
C VAL A 871 -4.27 -2.73 -34.65
N HIS A 872 -4.36 -3.97 -35.14
CA HIS A 872 -3.46 -5.05 -34.76
C HIS A 872 -2.28 -5.13 -35.73
N LEU A 873 -1.08 -4.73 -35.29
CA LEU A 873 0.12 -4.62 -36.15
C LEU A 873 1.04 -5.84 -36.10
N SER A 874 1.08 -6.55 -34.96
CA SER A 874 1.91 -7.73 -34.75
C SER A 874 1.34 -8.57 -33.60
N PRO A 875 1.44 -9.91 -33.63
CA PRO A 875 1.85 -10.73 -34.77
C PRO A 875 0.75 -10.76 -35.86
N SER A 876 1.04 -11.30 -37.04
CA SER A 876 0.04 -11.44 -38.11
C SER A 876 -0.97 -12.57 -37.87
N VAL A 877 -0.65 -13.52 -37.00
CA VAL A 877 -1.52 -14.65 -36.65
C VAL A 877 -2.02 -14.46 -35.22
N MET A 878 -3.31 -14.16 -35.12
CA MET A 878 -4.02 -14.00 -33.86
C MET A 878 -5.49 -14.39 -34.00
N ASP A 879 -6.09 -14.69 -32.85
CA ASP A 879 -7.53 -14.87 -32.70
C ASP A 879 -8.11 -13.68 -31.94
N VAL A 880 -9.22 -13.16 -32.45
CA VAL A 880 -9.85 -11.93 -31.96
C VAL A 880 -11.34 -12.17 -31.80
N GLU A 881 -11.87 -11.97 -30.61
CA GLU A 881 -13.25 -12.30 -30.29
C GLU A 881 -13.91 -11.26 -29.38
N ALA A 882 -15.18 -10.96 -29.66
CA ALA A 882 -16.06 -10.25 -28.72
C ALA A 882 -16.71 -11.30 -27.81
N VAL A 883 -16.40 -11.26 -26.52
CA VAL A 883 -16.78 -12.26 -25.52
C VAL A 883 -17.77 -11.65 -24.54
N GLU A 884 -18.87 -12.34 -24.28
CA GLU A 884 -19.82 -11.95 -23.25
C GLU A 884 -19.23 -12.15 -21.85
N THR A 885 -19.42 -11.18 -20.97
CA THR A 885 -19.03 -11.26 -19.56
C THR A 885 -20.27 -11.45 -18.67
N PRO A 886 -20.14 -12.08 -17.50
CA PRO A 886 -21.29 -12.33 -16.64
C PRO A 886 -21.83 -11.03 -16.04
N HIS A 887 -23.14 -11.00 -15.78
CA HIS A 887 -23.75 -10.01 -14.89
C HIS A 887 -23.50 -10.37 -13.43
N TYR A 888 -23.12 -9.37 -12.64
CA TYR A 888 -22.98 -9.48 -11.19
C TYR A 888 -24.34 -9.40 -10.47
N LEU A 889 -24.37 -9.86 -9.23
CA LEU A 889 -25.62 -10.02 -8.47
C LEU A 889 -26.42 -8.71 -8.37
N LYS A 890 -25.78 -7.56 -8.10
CA LYS A 890 -26.50 -6.29 -7.98
C LYS A 890 -26.99 -5.77 -9.34
N THR A 891 -26.28 -6.03 -10.43
CA THR A 891 -26.79 -5.72 -11.78
C THR A 891 -28.07 -6.52 -12.04
N LEU A 892 -28.04 -7.83 -11.75
CA LEU A 892 -29.20 -8.71 -11.88
C LEU A 892 -30.38 -8.30 -10.98
N LEU A 893 -30.14 -7.65 -9.85
CA LEU A 893 -31.21 -7.18 -8.96
C LEU A 893 -31.79 -5.82 -9.40
N ASN A 894 -30.94 -4.89 -9.85
CA ASN A 894 -31.30 -3.48 -9.93
C ASN A 894 -31.55 -2.97 -11.37
N VAL A 895 -31.01 -3.61 -12.41
CA VAL A 895 -31.05 -3.08 -13.79
C VAL A 895 -32.12 -3.77 -14.64
N ARG A 896 -33.00 -3.01 -15.29
CA ARG A 896 -34.06 -3.52 -16.18
C ARG A 896 -34.29 -2.57 -17.37
N PRO A 897 -34.25 -3.03 -18.64
CA PRO A 897 -33.84 -4.37 -19.09
C PRO A 897 -32.34 -4.63 -18.85
N LEU A 898 -31.94 -5.89 -18.85
CA LEU A 898 -30.52 -6.25 -18.83
C LEU A 898 -29.95 -6.16 -20.24
N GLU A 899 -28.75 -5.58 -20.37
CA GLU A 899 -27.98 -5.53 -21.61
C GLU A 899 -26.78 -6.46 -21.48
N ARG A 900 -26.41 -7.17 -22.56
CA ARG A 900 -25.27 -8.10 -22.52
C ARG A 900 -23.99 -7.32 -22.31
N GLU A 901 -23.25 -7.66 -21.26
CA GLU A 901 -21.93 -7.10 -20.99
C GLU A 901 -20.86 -7.84 -21.80
N GLY A 902 -19.76 -7.18 -22.18
CA GLY A 902 -18.74 -7.84 -23.01
C GLY A 902 -17.33 -7.27 -22.92
N MET A 903 -16.38 -8.04 -23.42
CA MET A 903 -14.98 -7.67 -23.56
C MET A 903 -14.46 -8.10 -24.93
N LEU A 904 -13.46 -7.38 -25.44
CA LEU A 904 -12.69 -7.85 -26.60
C LEU A 904 -11.49 -8.66 -26.09
N THR A 905 -11.23 -9.79 -26.74
CA THR A 905 -10.03 -10.60 -26.49
C THR A 905 -9.16 -10.67 -27.74
N VAL A 906 -7.85 -10.60 -27.56
CA VAL A 906 -6.85 -10.76 -28.63
C VAL A 906 -5.83 -11.77 -28.16
N THR A 907 -5.74 -12.93 -28.83
CA THR A 907 -4.89 -14.05 -28.41
C THR A 907 -3.83 -14.35 -29.46
N ALA A 908 -2.59 -14.51 -29.01
CA ALA A 908 -1.49 -15.04 -29.81
C ALA A 908 -0.63 -15.99 -28.98
N ARG A 909 0.14 -16.86 -29.64
CA ARG A 909 0.92 -17.92 -28.99
C ARG A 909 2.42 -17.64 -29.09
N THR A 910 3.16 -17.83 -28.00
CA THR A 910 4.64 -17.81 -28.05
C THR A 910 5.18 -18.97 -28.88
N GLN A 911 6.37 -18.83 -29.44
CA GLN A 911 7.00 -19.86 -30.29
C GLN A 911 8.51 -19.98 -30.02
N GLY A 912 8.89 -20.19 -28.76
CA GLY A 912 10.28 -20.29 -28.30
C GLY A 912 11.08 -18.99 -28.37
N LYS A 913 10.46 -17.89 -28.81
CA LYS A 913 11.02 -16.52 -28.84
C LYS A 913 10.03 -15.53 -28.22
N PRO A 914 10.49 -14.31 -27.83
CA PRO A 914 9.59 -13.29 -27.33
C PRO A 914 8.43 -13.03 -28.28
N LEU A 915 7.22 -13.01 -27.76
CA LEU A 915 6.01 -12.59 -28.46
C LEU A 915 5.79 -11.09 -28.21
N VAL A 916 5.73 -10.31 -29.29
CA VAL A 916 5.38 -8.88 -29.25
C VAL A 916 4.00 -8.69 -29.87
N MET A 917 3.01 -8.36 -29.03
CA MET A 917 1.67 -8.00 -29.46
C MET A 917 1.57 -6.48 -29.54
N ALA A 918 1.50 -5.95 -30.77
CA ALA A 918 1.53 -4.52 -31.05
C ALA A 918 0.15 -4.03 -31.50
N ASN A 919 -0.47 -3.17 -30.69
CA ASN A 919 -1.82 -2.67 -30.93
C ASN A 919 -1.86 -1.14 -30.87
N VAL A 920 -2.41 -0.50 -31.91
CA VAL A 920 -2.64 0.95 -31.93
C VAL A 920 -4.04 1.23 -31.41
N LEU A 921 -4.16 2.07 -30.38
CA LEU A 921 -5.42 2.53 -29.82
C LEU A 921 -5.60 4.01 -30.19
N SER A 922 -6.63 4.31 -30.97
CA SER A 922 -6.95 5.68 -31.42
C SER A 922 -8.46 5.87 -31.54
N VAL A 923 -8.97 7.02 -31.09
CA VAL A 923 -10.40 7.33 -31.16
C VAL A 923 -10.70 8.26 -32.33
N THR A 924 -11.57 7.79 -33.22
CA THR A 924 -12.05 8.53 -34.39
C THR A 924 -13.56 8.72 -34.32
N ASP A 925 -14.10 9.48 -35.27
CA ASP A 925 -15.54 9.49 -35.51
C ASP A 925 -16.00 8.07 -35.91
N GLU A 926 -17.24 7.71 -35.55
CA GLU A 926 -17.79 6.38 -35.82
C GLU A 926 -17.66 5.99 -37.30
N GLY A 927 -17.17 4.78 -37.54
CA GLY A 927 -16.98 4.24 -38.89
C GLY A 927 -15.74 4.75 -39.64
N SER A 928 -14.95 5.65 -39.03
CA SER A 928 -13.65 6.06 -39.56
C SER A 928 -12.53 5.20 -39.01
N MET A 929 -11.43 5.07 -39.77
CA MET A 929 -10.21 4.39 -39.34
C MET A 929 -9.11 5.41 -39.05
N PRO A 930 -8.22 5.15 -38.07
CA PRO A 930 -7.02 5.96 -37.86
C PRO A 930 -6.04 5.83 -39.05
N ASP A 931 -5.22 6.85 -39.24
CA ASP A 931 -4.18 6.87 -40.28
C ASP A 931 -2.98 6.03 -39.83
N VAL A 932 -2.88 4.80 -40.34
CA VAL A 932 -1.81 3.85 -40.02
C VAL A 932 -1.24 3.27 -41.31
N ASP A 933 0.02 3.60 -41.59
CA ASP A 933 0.78 3.07 -42.74
C ASP A 933 2.10 2.52 -42.23
N VAL A 934 2.17 1.20 -42.06
CA VAL A 934 3.35 0.52 -41.52
C VAL A 934 3.78 -0.66 -42.39
N GLN A 935 5.08 -0.93 -42.37
CA GLN A 935 5.71 -2.04 -43.06
C GLN A 935 6.43 -2.95 -42.06
N THR A 936 6.22 -4.25 -42.22
CA THR A 936 6.93 -5.27 -41.44
C THR A 936 8.28 -5.57 -42.09
N HIS A 937 9.33 -5.59 -41.27
CA HIS A 937 10.68 -5.95 -41.65
C HIS A 937 11.16 -7.16 -40.81
N ASP A 938 12.38 -7.61 -41.07
CA ASP A 938 13.01 -8.65 -40.25
C ASP A 938 13.37 -8.07 -38.86
N GLY A 939 12.69 -8.54 -37.82
CA GLY A 939 12.91 -8.14 -36.42
C GLY A 939 12.29 -6.81 -35.97
N PHE A 940 11.62 -6.05 -36.84
CA PHE A 940 10.96 -4.79 -36.47
C PHE A 940 9.83 -4.38 -37.44
N VAL A 941 9.00 -3.43 -37.03
CA VAL A 941 8.00 -2.75 -37.86
C VAL A 941 8.31 -1.26 -37.90
N SER A 942 8.12 -0.60 -39.06
CA SER A 942 8.30 0.86 -39.17
C SER A 942 7.30 1.50 -40.13
N GLY A 943 7.04 2.80 -39.95
CA GLY A 943 6.10 3.55 -40.79
C GLY A 943 5.59 4.82 -40.12
N THR A 944 4.33 5.16 -40.35
CA THR A 944 3.65 6.32 -39.76
C THR A 944 2.34 5.92 -39.07
N ILE A 945 2.09 6.51 -37.90
CA ILE A 945 0.83 6.41 -37.15
C ILE A 945 0.37 7.83 -36.82
N GLU A 946 -0.80 8.22 -37.32
CA GLU A 946 -1.40 9.55 -37.14
C GLU A 946 -0.38 10.67 -37.46
N GLY A 947 0.35 10.49 -38.58
CA GLY A 947 1.40 11.40 -39.05
C GLY A 947 2.75 11.34 -38.29
N ASN A 948 2.89 10.55 -37.22
CA ASN A 948 4.15 10.37 -36.50
C ASN A 948 4.97 9.22 -37.10
N LYS A 949 6.25 9.45 -37.43
CA LYS A 949 7.14 8.36 -37.82
C LYS A 949 7.48 7.51 -36.62
N ILE A 950 7.43 6.20 -36.80
CA ILE A 950 7.64 5.23 -35.74
C ILE A 950 8.36 3.99 -36.24
N ALA A 951 9.08 3.35 -35.32
CA ALA A 951 9.57 2.00 -35.45
C ALA A 951 9.47 1.30 -34.10
N PHE A 952 9.21 0.00 -34.10
CA PHE A 952 9.21 -0.82 -32.88
C PHE A 952 9.73 -2.23 -33.18
N THR A 953 10.36 -2.83 -32.18
CA THR A 953 10.94 -4.16 -32.31
C THR A 953 9.87 -5.26 -32.30
N THR A 954 10.07 -6.31 -33.07
CA THR A 954 9.36 -7.59 -32.92
C THR A 954 10.28 -8.68 -32.34
N GLU A 955 11.56 -8.35 -32.11
CA GLU A 955 12.57 -9.20 -31.48
C GLU A 955 13.35 -8.40 -30.42
N PRO A 956 12.73 -8.16 -29.23
CA PRO A 956 13.30 -7.33 -28.19
C PRO A 956 14.74 -7.71 -27.80
N GLY A 957 15.59 -6.69 -27.67
CA GLY A 957 17.01 -6.85 -27.37
C GLY A 957 17.90 -7.10 -28.59
N GLN A 958 17.33 -7.33 -29.78
CA GLN A 958 18.10 -7.32 -31.02
C GLN A 958 18.21 -5.90 -31.59
N ILE A 959 19.34 -5.63 -32.26
CA ILE A 959 19.56 -4.36 -32.95
C ILE A 959 18.81 -4.38 -34.28
N TYR A 960 18.07 -3.30 -34.56
CA TYR A 960 17.47 -3.04 -35.86
C TYR A 960 17.90 -1.67 -36.40
N SER A 961 17.79 -1.49 -37.72
CA SER A 961 18.14 -0.26 -38.42
C SER A 961 16.94 0.32 -39.15
N VAL A 962 16.67 1.61 -38.95
CA VAL A 962 15.58 2.33 -39.60
C VAL A 962 16.05 3.73 -40.00
N GLU A 963 15.86 4.08 -41.27
CA GLU A 963 16.46 5.27 -41.88
C GLU A 963 17.97 5.36 -41.58
N GLU A 964 18.43 6.42 -40.91
CA GLU A 964 19.84 6.64 -40.54
C GLU A 964 20.14 6.24 -39.07
N MET A 965 19.25 5.46 -38.44
CA MET A 965 19.32 5.10 -37.02
C MET A 965 19.54 3.59 -36.81
N GLU A 966 20.27 3.23 -35.75
CA GLU A 966 20.50 1.84 -35.31
C GLU A 966 20.32 1.75 -33.79
N THR A 967 19.51 0.81 -33.32
CA THR A 967 19.13 0.70 -31.90
C THR A 967 18.57 -0.66 -31.52
N ASP A 968 18.58 -0.95 -30.22
CA ASP A 968 17.87 -2.08 -29.59
C ASP A 968 16.57 -1.65 -28.88
N ALA A 969 16.09 -0.44 -29.14
CA ALA A 969 14.93 0.15 -28.49
C ALA A 969 13.66 -0.70 -28.60
N VAL A 970 12.78 -0.62 -27.60
CA VAL A 970 11.42 -1.13 -27.72
C VAL A 970 10.66 -0.36 -28.81
N SER A 971 10.82 0.97 -28.83
CA SER A 971 10.24 1.83 -29.87
C SER A 971 11.06 3.10 -30.07
N VAL A 972 11.00 3.65 -31.28
CA VAL A 972 11.53 4.97 -31.63
C VAL A 972 10.43 5.77 -32.32
N VAL A 973 10.24 7.02 -31.89
CA VAL A 973 9.32 7.99 -32.51
C VAL A 973 10.14 9.22 -32.91
N TRP A 974 9.99 9.71 -34.14
CA TRP A 974 10.80 10.84 -34.60
C TRP A 974 10.12 11.77 -35.61
N ASP A 975 10.64 13.00 -35.68
CA ASP A 975 10.36 13.98 -36.72
C ASP A 975 11.65 14.74 -37.11
N ASN A 976 11.53 15.86 -37.83
CA ASN A 976 12.67 16.65 -38.30
C ASN A 976 13.50 17.32 -37.18
N GLY A 977 13.09 17.26 -35.91
CA GLY A 977 13.79 17.94 -34.80
C GLY A 977 13.79 17.21 -33.45
N VAL A 978 13.01 16.13 -33.30
CA VAL A 978 12.91 15.33 -32.07
C VAL A 978 13.08 13.86 -32.39
N THR A 979 13.79 13.14 -31.53
CA THR A 979 13.84 11.67 -31.57
C THR A 979 13.66 11.13 -30.16
N PHE A 980 12.54 10.45 -29.94
CA PHE A 980 12.19 9.78 -28.70
C PHE A 980 12.50 8.30 -28.84
N VAL A 981 13.24 7.74 -27.88
CA VAL A 981 13.73 6.37 -27.89
C VAL A 981 13.31 5.70 -26.58
N ALA A 982 12.51 4.65 -26.68
CA ALA A 982 11.94 3.92 -25.55
C ALA A 982 12.79 2.69 -25.20
N SER A 983 13.24 2.62 -23.94
CA SER A 983 13.91 1.46 -23.34
C SER A 983 15.05 0.88 -24.22
N ALA A 984 16.09 1.67 -24.49
CA ALA A 984 17.24 1.25 -25.30
C ALA A 984 18.53 1.20 -24.47
N THR A 985 19.44 0.29 -24.81
CA THR A 985 20.82 0.31 -24.29
C THR A 985 21.79 0.92 -25.28
N ILE A 986 21.46 0.94 -26.58
CA ILE A 986 22.30 1.48 -27.65
C ILE A 986 21.43 2.31 -28.60
N PHE A 987 21.92 3.48 -28.98
CA PHE A 987 21.31 4.29 -30.04
C PHE A 987 22.38 5.04 -30.82
N SER A 988 22.38 4.86 -32.14
CA SER A 988 23.22 5.62 -33.07
C SER A 988 22.38 6.27 -34.15
N LYS A 989 22.86 7.41 -34.66
CA LYS A 989 22.24 8.14 -35.78
C LYS A 989 23.34 8.71 -36.67
N ASN A 990 23.20 8.59 -37.98
CA ASN A 990 24.21 9.05 -38.95
C ASN A 990 25.60 8.45 -38.73
N GLY A 991 25.67 7.18 -38.32
CA GLY A 991 26.92 6.49 -38.00
C GLY A 991 27.63 7.00 -36.74
N HIS A 992 26.99 7.88 -35.96
CA HIS A 992 27.49 8.37 -34.69
C HIS A 992 26.75 7.73 -33.52
N ASN A 993 27.49 7.08 -32.61
CA ASN A 993 26.95 6.55 -31.37
C ASN A 993 26.50 7.70 -30.46
N LEU A 994 25.19 7.90 -30.35
CA LEU A 994 24.61 8.96 -29.51
C LEU A 994 24.46 8.50 -28.06
N LEU A 995 24.16 7.21 -27.86
CA LEU A 995 23.97 6.63 -26.54
C LEU A 995 24.50 5.19 -26.48
N LYS A 996 25.19 4.89 -25.37
CA LYS A 996 25.36 3.53 -24.86
C LYS A 996 25.15 3.54 -23.34
N SER A 997 24.26 2.68 -22.84
CA SER A 997 23.90 2.58 -21.43
C SER A 997 24.16 1.16 -20.91
N ASP A 998 24.41 1.04 -19.62
CA ASP A 998 24.56 -0.26 -18.93
C ASP A 998 23.22 -0.96 -18.66
N LEU A 999 22.12 -0.19 -18.61
CA LEU A 999 20.75 -0.66 -18.46
C LEU A 999 19.83 0.04 -19.47
N PRO A 1000 18.67 -0.55 -19.82
CA PRO A 1000 17.70 0.11 -20.68
C PRO A 1000 17.31 1.49 -20.15
N MET A 1001 17.32 2.47 -21.05
CA MET A 1001 17.02 3.86 -20.74
C MET A 1001 16.04 4.40 -21.78
N THR A 1002 15.04 5.12 -21.31
CA THR A 1002 14.13 5.89 -22.17
C THR A 1002 14.62 7.33 -22.26
N PHE A 1003 14.68 7.92 -23.45
CA PHE A 1003 15.16 9.28 -23.63
C PHE A 1003 14.62 9.97 -24.88
N GLU A 1004 14.58 11.31 -24.84
CA GLU A 1004 14.28 12.18 -25.96
C GLU A 1004 15.50 13.06 -26.28
N VAL A 1005 15.92 13.05 -27.54
CA VAL A 1005 16.94 13.96 -28.08
C VAL A 1005 16.25 15.11 -28.80
N SER A 1006 16.53 16.35 -28.37
CA SER A 1006 16.05 17.58 -29.00
C SER A 1006 17.17 18.63 -29.00
N GLY A 1007 17.83 18.82 -30.14
CA GLY A 1007 19.02 19.67 -30.23
C GLY A 1007 20.19 19.14 -29.39
N GLN A 1008 20.71 19.95 -28.47
CA GLN A 1008 21.79 19.57 -27.53
C GLN A 1008 21.28 19.03 -26.19
N GLN A 1009 19.97 18.86 -26.07
CA GLN A 1009 19.31 18.42 -24.85
C GLN A 1009 18.90 16.95 -24.99
N ILE A 1010 19.18 16.16 -23.95
CA ILE A 1010 18.67 14.80 -23.80
C ILE A 1010 17.82 14.76 -22.53
N LYS A 1011 16.50 14.64 -22.68
CA LYS A 1011 15.62 14.29 -21.56
C LYS A 1011 15.67 12.76 -21.40
N PHE A 1012 15.79 12.24 -20.19
CA PHE A 1012 15.93 10.79 -19.97
C PHE A 1012 15.19 10.32 -18.74
N TYR A 1013 14.98 9.01 -18.66
CA TYR A 1013 14.60 8.31 -17.44
C TYR A 1013 15.41 7.05 -17.28
N ARG A 1014 15.80 6.76 -16.03
CA ARG A 1014 16.41 5.48 -15.66
C ARG A 1014 15.72 4.85 -14.47
N SER A 1015 15.51 3.54 -14.55
CA SER A 1015 14.98 2.73 -13.43
C SER A 1015 15.92 2.69 -12.21
N SER A 1016 17.22 2.91 -12.42
CA SER A 1016 18.25 2.98 -11.37
C SER A 1016 19.45 3.85 -11.79
N GLU A 1017 20.26 4.30 -10.82
CA GLU A 1017 21.51 5.00 -11.11
C GLU A 1017 22.46 4.10 -11.93
N GLY A 1018 23.16 4.66 -12.91
CA GLY A 1018 24.25 3.93 -13.56
C GLY A 1018 24.95 4.69 -14.67
N LYS A 1019 25.84 3.99 -15.38
CA LYS A 1019 26.79 4.60 -16.31
C LYS A 1019 26.20 4.73 -17.72
N VAL A 1020 26.44 5.90 -18.32
CA VAL A 1020 26.07 6.18 -19.70
C VAL A 1020 27.25 6.77 -20.45
N THR A 1021 27.39 6.34 -21.70
CA THR A 1021 28.29 6.90 -22.70
C THR A 1021 27.46 7.70 -23.70
N LEU A 1022 27.75 8.98 -23.87
CA LEU A 1022 27.04 9.86 -24.81
C LEU A 1022 27.98 10.31 -25.93
N GLY A 1023 27.49 10.27 -27.17
CA GLY A 1023 28.16 10.86 -28.31
C GLY A 1023 28.18 12.38 -28.24
N VAL A 1024 29.32 13.01 -28.54
CA VAL A 1024 29.48 14.46 -28.60
C VAL A 1024 30.31 14.85 -29.83
N SER A 1025 30.02 15.98 -30.48
CA SER A 1025 30.79 16.39 -31.67
C SER A 1025 32.23 16.82 -31.34
N LYS A 1026 32.46 17.33 -30.12
CA LYS A 1026 33.76 17.76 -29.58
C LYS A 1026 33.74 17.66 -28.06
N ARG A 1027 34.88 17.90 -27.41
CA ARG A 1027 34.94 17.99 -25.94
C ARG A 1027 33.97 19.09 -25.46
N PRO A 1028 32.95 18.77 -24.66
CA PRO A 1028 32.05 19.79 -24.15
C PRO A 1028 32.80 20.71 -23.19
N SER A 1029 32.52 22.00 -23.29
CA SER A 1029 32.95 23.02 -22.33
C SER A 1029 32.25 22.86 -20.98
N SER A 1030 31.03 22.31 -21.00
CA SER A 1030 30.26 21.98 -19.81
C SER A 1030 29.25 20.86 -20.07
N VAL A 1031 29.00 20.04 -19.03
CA VAL A 1031 27.91 19.05 -19.00
C VAL A 1031 27.07 19.38 -17.78
N LYS A 1032 25.75 19.50 -17.95
CA LYS A 1032 24.79 19.75 -16.88
C LYS A 1032 23.78 18.62 -16.81
N ILE A 1033 23.50 18.14 -15.59
CA ILE A 1033 22.37 17.26 -15.30
C ILE A 1033 21.40 18.04 -14.41
N ASN A 1034 20.13 18.14 -14.82
CA ASN A 1034 19.09 18.88 -14.10
C ASN A 1034 19.54 20.31 -13.74
N GLY A 1035 20.18 20.98 -14.70
CA GLY A 1035 20.74 22.34 -14.55
C GLY A 1035 22.04 22.43 -13.74
N LYS A 1036 22.47 21.38 -13.04
CA LYS A 1036 23.68 21.35 -12.21
C LYS A 1036 24.89 20.87 -13.02
N ARG A 1037 25.99 21.63 -13.00
CA ARG A 1037 27.23 21.27 -13.71
C ARG A 1037 27.88 20.02 -13.09
N VAL A 1038 28.20 19.04 -13.94
CA VAL A 1038 28.90 17.81 -13.58
C VAL A 1038 30.40 18.02 -13.69
N LYS A 1039 31.15 17.71 -12.63
CA LYS A 1039 32.62 17.82 -12.62
C LYS A 1039 33.34 16.53 -13.03
N ASN A 1040 32.69 15.39 -12.82
CA ASN A 1040 33.29 14.06 -12.97
C ASN A 1040 32.71 13.35 -14.19
N TYR A 1041 33.13 13.75 -15.38
CA TYR A 1041 32.89 13.00 -16.62
C TYR A 1041 34.21 12.76 -17.35
N THR A 1042 34.30 11.65 -18.08
CA THR A 1042 35.50 11.30 -18.85
C THR A 1042 35.23 11.58 -20.33
N TYR A 1043 36.00 12.47 -20.95
CA TYR A 1043 35.95 12.68 -22.40
C TYR A 1043 36.95 11.78 -23.13
N LYS A 1044 36.46 10.94 -24.05
CA LYS A 1044 37.28 10.10 -24.91
C LYS A 1044 37.38 10.73 -26.30
N ASN A 1045 38.51 11.38 -26.57
CA ASN A 1045 38.69 12.13 -27.82
C ASN A 1045 38.71 11.24 -29.09
N SER A 1046 39.22 10.00 -28.98
CA SER A 1046 39.26 9.03 -30.10
C SER A 1046 37.87 8.59 -30.53
N GLU A 1047 36.95 8.45 -29.58
CA GLU A 1047 35.59 7.97 -29.80
C GLU A 1047 34.59 9.13 -29.92
N LYS A 1048 35.01 10.36 -29.57
CA LYS A 1048 34.14 11.53 -29.48
C LYS A 1048 32.95 11.28 -28.54
N THR A 1049 33.21 10.70 -27.37
CA THR A 1049 32.20 10.37 -26.36
C THR A 1049 32.52 10.99 -24.99
N ILE A 1050 31.50 11.15 -24.17
CA ILE A 1050 31.63 11.38 -22.72
C ILE A 1050 31.04 10.21 -21.94
N GLU A 1051 31.69 9.84 -20.84
CA GLU A 1051 31.18 8.85 -19.88
C GLU A 1051 30.85 9.55 -18.55
N LEU A 1052 29.65 9.28 -18.02
CA LEU A 1052 29.16 9.82 -16.76
C LEU A 1052 28.16 8.87 -16.09
N SER A 1053 27.89 9.07 -14.79
CA SER A 1053 26.79 8.41 -14.07
C SER A 1053 25.54 9.29 -14.14
N LEU A 1054 24.39 8.69 -14.43
CA LEU A 1054 23.09 9.35 -14.40
C LEU A 1054 22.28 8.86 -13.20
N PRO A 1055 21.54 9.73 -12.50
CA PRO A 1055 20.69 9.34 -11.38
C PRO A 1055 19.49 8.51 -11.86
N GLN A 1056 18.87 7.79 -10.91
CA GLN A 1056 17.54 7.20 -11.08
C GLN A 1056 16.47 8.28 -11.30
N GLY A 1057 15.43 7.94 -12.05
CA GLY A 1057 14.28 8.80 -12.32
C GLY A 1057 14.46 9.67 -13.57
N GLU A 1058 13.53 10.62 -13.73
CA GLU A 1058 13.55 11.55 -14.85
C GLU A 1058 14.66 12.61 -14.69
N GLY A 1059 15.32 12.97 -15.79
CA GLY A 1059 16.32 14.02 -15.80
C GLY A 1059 16.55 14.63 -17.17
N VAL A 1060 17.40 15.65 -17.20
CA VAL A 1060 17.79 16.40 -18.39
C VAL A 1060 19.30 16.56 -18.43
N ILE A 1061 19.91 16.20 -19.56
CA ILE A 1061 21.32 16.42 -19.87
C ILE A 1061 21.42 17.55 -20.89
N VAL A 1062 22.34 18.48 -20.65
CA VAL A 1062 22.73 19.52 -21.61
C VAL A 1062 24.25 19.49 -21.76
N THR A 1063 24.72 19.39 -23.01
CA THR A 1063 26.14 19.46 -23.37
C THR A 1063 26.43 20.74 -24.16
N GLU A 1064 27.34 21.59 -23.66
CA GLU A 1064 27.68 22.90 -24.24
C GLU A 1064 29.06 22.95 -24.90
#